data_AF-A0A438N2P6-F1
#
_entry.id   AF-A0A438N2P6-F1
#
_cell.length_a   1.000
_cell.length_b   1.000
_cell.length_c   1.000
_cell.angle_alpha   90.00
_cell.angle_beta   90.00
_cell.angle_gamma   90.00
#
_symmetry.space_group_name_H-M   'P 1'
#
loop_
_entity.id
_entity.type
_entity.pdbx_description
1 polymer ?
#
loop_
_entity_poly.entity_id
_entity_poly.type
_entity_poly.pdbx_seq_one_letter_code
_entity_poly.pdbx_strand_id
1 'polypeptide(L)'
;MSSKYGFETTAEEVVSDLQSQIQGKVVLTTGVSPGGLGASFVEQIATASPKLLILAGRNVSKVQETAQKILDLTKGAVQTRVLGLDLGSLAKVREAAAVVNAYSEPIDVLVNNAGIMAVPYSTTPEGFESQFGTNHLGPWLFTNLILDKVLTANKPRIIFVSSDGYRLSGIRHHDPGFHQGQVYHSFRAYGQSKTANILSAVSLADKYADRGLVALSLHPGVILTNLANHLDVQKDFAELSAFDREIGAPQGDWTGFPFKSPSQGVATHVFAAFDPNLSEFNGRYLEDVHVQDLDDMYPHAIGIREATKLWKLSEKMIHHGATKHPTLDLKKLKLPISVLERLTGFLGNLDLARIVRAWAMASEKPAVSSKDPGCSDSEASLSRVPSPTNPIAFEQDGINTRIAVTEDGRVDIDISKTDQRLAQQIESIRLQNRQHEPRPTTPPPSYDKAAQSQPPPPLNIVIQIVGSRGDVQPFVALGQVLRQDYGHRVRLATHGVFKSFVEENGLEFFDIGGDPAELMAYMVKNPGLIPGIKSIKAGDIAKRQKGMAEIMEACWRSCADLTEIEDEQSSKRNTRAFVAHAIIANPPSFAHIHCAEKLGIPLHLMFTMPWSPTQEFPQPIANIKSTAQGPRTTNESSYSIVEMLTWQGLASVTNKFRRETLGLPELSTSAATTMIERLRVPYTYCWSPALIPKPKDWGSHIDVAGFYFLPLGSQYQPPEDLADFLAAGEPPVYIGFGSIVVDDPDAMTTLIFDAVKKTGHRALVSKGWGGIGGDKLEKPEGVFMLGNCPHDWLFQHVSAVVHHGGAGTTAAGIALGRPTVIVPFFGDQPFWGAMVARAGAGPAPIHHKQLTADNLAQAILEALKPETLERAKELGNRIHEERGAETGAACFHQQLGVDRLRCAMAPGRPAVWRVKTNDSEQGIRLSAFAATVLEHEGILDMNLMRVYRPHEWRPEEMITGKNISNANPVVSKAGAFASGLINYPVNLAKAWGGLATEPYKGAKKAGWRGFGKGLKTGVGGVLFPRRSLIGGRSYSIRAIYESMKERMDSETLSFILATRFAEGFEDLRSSTEEERADVIKQWHQLDPDLKVSKKKKMAHPWSKAHSSDETVKEHETRVEEPK
;
A
#
# COMPACT_ATOMS: atom_id res chain seq x y z
N MET A 1 -28.90 0.88 -20.41
CA MET A 1 -29.77 1.44 -21.47
C MET A 1 -28.89 1.66 -22.69
N SER A 2 -29.28 1.24 -23.90
CA SER A 2 -28.46 1.52 -25.08
C SER A 2 -28.46 3.03 -25.31
N SER A 3 -27.27 3.63 -25.32
CA SER A 3 -27.08 5.01 -25.75
C SER A 3 -27.58 5.19 -27.18
N LYS A 4 -28.16 6.35 -27.47
CA LYS A 4 -28.59 6.73 -28.83
C LYS A 4 -27.42 7.06 -29.76
N TYR A 5 -26.21 7.20 -29.21
CA TYR A 5 -25.01 7.52 -29.96
C TYR A 5 -24.15 6.29 -30.20
N GLY A 6 -23.21 6.36 -31.13
CA GLY A 6 -22.26 5.30 -31.46
C GLY A 6 -21.24 5.73 -32.50
N PHE A 7 -20.59 4.75 -33.15
CA PHE A 7 -19.51 4.99 -34.10
C PHE A 7 -19.90 5.96 -35.24
N GLU A 8 -21.11 5.83 -35.78
CA GLU A 8 -21.60 6.61 -36.93
C GLU A 8 -22.19 7.99 -36.56
N THR A 9 -22.30 8.31 -35.27
CA THR A 9 -22.92 9.56 -34.80
C THR A 9 -22.19 10.78 -35.33
N THR A 10 -22.95 11.76 -35.83
CA THR A 10 -22.41 12.99 -36.41
C THR A 10 -22.40 14.15 -35.41
N ALA A 11 -21.59 15.18 -35.69
CA ALA A 11 -21.57 16.38 -34.87
C ALA A 11 -22.89 17.15 -34.92
N GLU A 12 -23.57 17.17 -36.07
CA GLU A 12 -24.86 17.84 -36.23
C GLU A 12 -25.92 17.25 -35.29
N GLU A 13 -25.95 15.92 -35.15
CA GLU A 13 -26.84 15.22 -34.21
C GLU A 13 -26.57 15.65 -32.77
N VAL A 14 -25.31 15.58 -32.34
CA VAL A 14 -24.92 15.93 -30.95
C VAL A 14 -25.10 17.43 -30.68
N VAL A 15 -24.83 18.31 -31.65
CA VAL A 15 -25.04 19.76 -31.53
C VAL A 15 -26.53 20.07 -31.42
N SER A 16 -27.38 19.41 -32.20
CA SER A 16 -28.84 19.55 -32.10
C SER A 16 -29.33 19.14 -30.72
N ASP A 17 -28.81 18.03 -30.18
CA ASP A 17 -29.20 17.52 -28.86
C ASP A 17 -28.68 18.38 -27.69
N LEU A 18 -27.55 19.05 -27.86
CA LEU A 18 -26.89 19.86 -26.84
C LEU A 18 -26.96 21.38 -27.12
N GLN A 19 -27.86 21.81 -28.01
CA GLN A 19 -27.93 23.19 -28.48
C GLN A 19 -28.04 24.21 -27.33
N SER A 20 -28.91 23.94 -26.35
CA SER A 20 -29.10 24.81 -25.17
C SER A 20 -27.88 24.87 -24.25
N GLN A 21 -26.97 23.89 -24.34
CA GLN A 21 -25.77 23.80 -23.51
C GLN A 21 -24.60 24.55 -24.16
N ILE A 22 -24.64 24.71 -25.48
CA ILE A 22 -23.67 25.45 -26.30
C ILE A 22 -24.03 26.94 -26.37
N GLN A 23 -25.33 27.25 -26.40
CA GLN A 23 -25.81 28.62 -26.56
C GLN A 23 -25.23 29.56 -25.49
N GLY A 24 -24.70 30.71 -25.93
CA GLY A 24 -24.17 31.73 -25.04
C GLY A 24 -22.81 31.42 -24.40
N LYS A 25 -22.15 30.32 -24.76
CA LYS A 25 -20.84 29.93 -24.20
C LYS A 25 -19.66 30.66 -24.84
N VAL A 26 -18.61 30.88 -24.06
CA VAL A 26 -17.28 31.30 -24.53
C VAL A 26 -16.38 30.08 -24.65
N VAL A 27 -15.98 29.73 -25.87
CA VAL A 27 -15.24 28.48 -26.15
C VAL A 27 -13.88 28.82 -26.76
N LEU A 28 -12.80 28.39 -26.11
CA LEU A 28 -11.43 28.51 -26.63
C LEU A 28 -10.98 27.16 -27.19
N THR A 29 -10.66 27.12 -28.49
CA THR A 29 -10.20 25.89 -29.16
C THR A 29 -8.83 26.09 -29.77
N THR A 30 -7.90 25.15 -29.52
CA THR A 30 -6.57 25.14 -30.14
C THR A 30 -6.53 24.30 -31.42
N GLY A 31 -5.72 24.68 -32.40
CA GLY A 31 -5.52 23.88 -33.63
C GLY A 31 -6.66 24.02 -34.64
N VAL A 32 -7.19 25.23 -34.79
CA VAL A 32 -8.37 25.56 -35.63
C VAL A 32 -8.02 25.94 -37.07
N SER A 33 -6.99 25.33 -37.65
CA SER A 33 -6.63 25.56 -39.05
C SER A 33 -7.59 24.81 -40.00
N PRO A 34 -7.89 25.34 -41.20
CA PRO A 34 -8.76 24.68 -42.18
C PRO A 34 -8.32 23.24 -42.47
N GLY A 35 -9.29 22.33 -42.58
CA GLY A 35 -9.07 20.90 -42.79
C GLY A 35 -8.61 20.11 -41.54
N GLY A 36 -8.57 20.74 -40.36
CA GLY A 36 -8.35 20.07 -39.07
C GLY A 36 -9.65 19.88 -38.27
N LEU A 37 -9.63 18.95 -37.32
CA LEU A 37 -10.78 18.68 -36.44
C LEU A 37 -11.16 19.89 -35.58
N GLY A 38 -10.18 20.70 -35.16
CA GLY A 38 -10.45 21.93 -34.40
C GLY A 38 -11.31 22.92 -35.18
N ALA A 39 -11.04 23.09 -36.48
CA ALA A 39 -11.86 23.92 -37.37
C ALA A 39 -13.26 23.31 -37.56
N SER A 40 -13.34 22.00 -37.84
CA SER A 40 -14.62 21.31 -37.96
C SER A 40 -15.47 21.41 -36.69
N PHE A 41 -14.86 21.31 -35.51
CA PHE A 41 -15.56 21.45 -34.23
C PHE A 41 -16.15 22.85 -34.06
N VAL A 42 -15.36 23.91 -34.27
CA VAL A 42 -15.84 25.29 -34.11
C VAL A 42 -16.89 25.69 -35.15
N GLU A 43 -16.79 25.16 -36.38
CA GLU A 43 -17.79 25.35 -37.43
C GLU A 43 -19.14 24.71 -37.05
N GLN A 44 -19.11 23.50 -36.49
CA GLN A 44 -20.32 22.78 -36.10
C GLN A 44 -21.03 23.44 -34.91
N ILE A 45 -20.29 23.77 -33.83
CA ILE A 45 -20.90 24.41 -32.65
C ILE A 45 -21.36 25.85 -32.92
N ALA A 46 -20.82 26.53 -33.94
CA ALA A 46 -21.25 27.86 -34.31
C ALA A 46 -22.75 27.91 -34.70
N THR A 47 -23.30 26.79 -35.21
CA THR A 47 -24.74 26.68 -35.54
C THR A 47 -25.65 26.74 -34.31
N ALA A 48 -25.12 26.49 -33.11
CA ALA A 48 -25.84 26.54 -31.84
C ALA A 48 -25.71 27.88 -31.09
N SER A 49 -25.30 28.95 -31.77
CA SER A 49 -25.23 30.31 -31.22
C SER A 49 -24.40 30.47 -29.92
N PRO A 50 -23.14 29.99 -29.85
CA PRO A 50 -22.23 30.34 -28.77
C PRO A 50 -21.97 31.85 -28.76
N LYS A 51 -21.65 32.41 -27.59
CA LYS A 51 -21.42 33.85 -27.43
C LYS A 51 -20.15 34.30 -28.14
N LEU A 52 -19.07 33.53 -27.97
CA LEU A 52 -17.75 33.86 -28.52
C LEU A 52 -16.94 32.59 -28.75
N LEU A 53 -16.37 32.47 -29.95
CA LEU A 53 -15.41 31.42 -30.30
C LEU A 53 -14.00 32.02 -30.37
N ILE A 54 -13.14 31.62 -29.43
CA ILE A 54 -11.72 32.00 -29.41
C ILE A 54 -10.94 30.94 -30.17
N LEU A 55 -10.43 31.33 -31.33
CA LEU A 55 -9.80 30.49 -32.32
C LEU A 55 -8.28 30.60 -32.18
N ALA A 56 -7.63 29.57 -31.62
CA ALA A 56 -6.21 29.60 -31.32
C ALA A 56 -5.38 28.73 -32.28
N GLY A 57 -4.32 29.29 -32.87
CA GLY A 57 -3.42 28.52 -33.72
C GLY A 57 -2.13 29.25 -34.08
N ARG A 58 -1.16 28.46 -34.57
CA ARG A 58 0.19 28.95 -34.90
C ARG A 58 0.21 29.87 -36.12
N ASN A 59 -0.58 29.56 -37.14
CA ASN A 59 -0.69 30.38 -38.35
C ASN A 59 -1.96 31.23 -38.29
N VAL A 60 -1.79 32.50 -37.92
CA VAL A 60 -2.89 33.46 -37.73
C VAL A 60 -3.72 33.63 -39.02
N SER A 61 -3.08 33.66 -40.19
CA SER A 61 -3.78 33.79 -41.48
C SER A 61 -4.75 32.62 -41.72
N LYS A 62 -4.29 31.38 -41.48
CA LYS A 62 -5.16 30.20 -41.62
C LYS A 62 -6.29 30.20 -40.59
N VAL A 63 -6.03 30.67 -39.37
CA VAL A 63 -7.06 30.78 -38.34
C VAL A 63 -8.11 31.83 -38.71
N GLN A 64 -7.70 32.92 -39.37
CA GLN A 64 -8.62 33.95 -39.89
C GLN A 64 -9.53 33.41 -41.00
N GLU A 65 -9.05 32.48 -41.84
CA GLU A 65 -9.91 31.80 -42.82
C GLU A 65 -11.05 31.01 -42.15
N THR A 66 -10.75 30.26 -41.09
CA THR A 66 -11.78 29.56 -40.30
C THR A 66 -12.74 30.57 -39.63
N ALA A 67 -12.22 31.68 -39.11
CA ALA A 67 -13.04 32.74 -38.52
C ALA A 67 -14.03 33.34 -39.53
N GLN A 68 -13.55 33.63 -40.74
CA GLN A 68 -14.38 34.16 -41.82
C GLN A 68 -15.47 33.16 -42.23
N LYS A 69 -15.13 31.87 -42.34
CA LYS A 69 -16.11 30.82 -42.67
C LYS A 69 -17.22 30.71 -41.61
N ILE A 70 -16.89 30.85 -40.31
CA ILE A 70 -17.89 30.90 -39.23
C ILE A 70 -18.78 32.14 -39.35
N LEU A 71 -18.18 33.30 -39.66
CA LEU A 71 -18.92 34.53 -39.88
C LEU A 71 -19.94 34.38 -41.01
N ASP A 72 -19.52 33.77 -42.12
CA ASP A 72 -20.37 33.51 -43.29
C ASP A 72 -21.48 32.49 -42.95
N LEU A 73 -21.13 31.38 -42.28
CA LEU A 73 -22.06 30.32 -41.87
C LEU A 73 -23.16 30.84 -40.94
N THR A 74 -22.80 31.74 -40.02
CA THR A 74 -23.71 32.28 -39.01
C THR A 74 -24.35 33.60 -39.41
N LYS A 75 -24.07 34.11 -40.62
CA LYS A 75 -24.49 35.44 -41.10
C LYS A 75 -24.13 36.56 -40.11
N GLY A 76 -22.97 36.45 -39.46
CA GLY A 76 -22.48 37.40 -38.47
C GLY A 76 -23.06 37.26 -37.06
N ALA A 77 -23.87 36.23 -36.78
CA ALA A 77 -24.51 36.06 -35.47
C ALA A 77 -23.54 35.61 -34.36
N VAL A 78 -22.47 34.88 -34.69
CA VAL A 78 -21.48 34.38 -33.72
C VAL A 78 -20.19 35.19 -33.81
N GLN A 79 -19.73 35.70 -32.67
CA GLN A 79 -18.46 36.42 -32.59
C GLN A 79 -17.28 35.45 -32.58
N THR A 80 -16.21 35.81 -33.29
CA THR A 80 -14.93 35.07 -33.28
C THR A 80 -13.79 35.96 -32.84
N ARG A 81 -12.83 35.41 -32.09
CA ARG A 81 -11.57 36.10 -31.74
C ARG A 81 -10.38 35.22 -32.09
N VAL A 82 -9.41 35.76 -32.81
CA VAL A 82 -8.20 35.02 -33.21
C VAL A 82 -7.10 35.17 -32.16
N LEU A 83 -6.47 34.06 -31.79
CA LEU A 83 -5.33 34.00 -30.86
C LEU A 83 -4.13 33.33 -31.55
N GLY A 84 -3.02 34.06 -31.66
CA GLY A 84 -1.75 33.47 -32.07
C GLY A 84 -1.20 32.58 -30.96
N LEU A 85 -1.13 31.27 -31.19
CA LEU A 85 -0.65 30.30 -30.20
C LEU A 85 0.18 29.20 -30.89
N ASP A 86 1.48 29.19 -30.60
CA ASP A 86 2.38 28.10 -30.97
C ASP A 86 2.71 27.24 -29.76
N LEU A 87 2.10 26.06 -29.69
CA LEU A 87 2.29 25.10 -28.59
C LEU A 87 3.66 24.41 -28.64
N GLY A 88 4.39 24.52 -29.75
CA GLY A 88 5.76 24.02 -29.87
C GLY A 88 6.81 24.95 -29.26
N SER A 89 6.42 26.08 -28.68
CA SER A 89 7.32 27.02 -27.99
C SER A 89 6.72 27.49 -26.66
N LEU A 90 7.39 27.21 -25.56
CA LEU A 90 6.91 27.61 -24.23
C LEU A 90 6.89 29.13 -24.05
N ALA A 91 7.77 29.87 -24.74
CA ALA A 91 7.73 31.32 -24.78
C ALA A 91 6.44 31.85 -25.43
N LYS A 92 6.07 31.32 -26.61
CA LYS A 92 4.82 31.68 -27.29
C LYS A 92 3.57 31.25 -26.55
N VAL A 93 3.63 30.12 -25.84
CA VAL A 93 2.57 29.70 -24.91
C VAL A 93 2.34 30.75 -23.80
N ARG A 94 3.41 31.26 -23.18
CA ARG A 94 3.31 32.28 -22.13
C ARG A 94 2.77 33.61 -22.64
N GLU A 95 3.23 34.05 -23.82
CA GLU A 95 2.71 35.25 -24.49
C GLU A 95 1.19 35.14 -24.73
N ALA A 96 0.75 34.02 -25.31
CA ALA A 96 -0.66 33.78 -25.58
C ALA A 96 -1.51 33.69 -24.30
N ALA A 97 -1.00 33.02 -23.25
CA ALA A 97 -1.70 32.93 -21.97
C ALA A 97 -1.89 34.32 -21.31
N ALA A 98 -0.89 35.20 -21.40
CA ALA A 98 -1.00 36.57 -20.92
C ALA A 98 -2.09 37.36 -21.66
N VAL A 99 -2.19 37.21 -22.98
CA VAL A 99 -3.26 37.81 -23.79
C VAL A 99 -4.63 37.30 -23.35
N VAL A 100 -4.77 35.99 -23.13
CA VAL A 100 -6.03 35.37 -22.69
C VAL A 100 -6.45 35.83 -21.29
N ASN A 101 -5.51 35.93 -20.36
CA ASN A 101 -5.78 36.41 -19.00
C ASN A 101 -6.21 37.88 -18.97
N ALA A 102 -5.86 38.67 -19.99
CA ALA A 102 -6.30 40.06 -20.14
C ALA A 102 -7.71 40.23 -20.73
N TYR A 103 -8.34 39.16 -21.22
CA TYR A 103 -9.74 39.23 -21.72
C TYR A 103 -10.70 39.57 -20.57
N SER A 104 -11.83 40.20 -20.87
CA SER A 104 -12.81 40.57 -19.84
C SER A 104 -13.76 39.40 -19.53
N GLU A 105 -14.18 38.65 -20.54
CA GLU A 105 -15.06 37.49 -20.37
C GLU A 105 -14.37 36.25 -19.76
N PRO A 106 -15.10 35.38 -19.04
CA PRO A 106 -14.59 34.06 -18.62
C PRO A 106 -14.49 33.10 -19.80
N ILE A 107 -13.79 31.98 -19.61
CA ILE A 107 -13.72 30.88 -20.59
C ILE A 107 -14.54 29.71 -20.05
N ASP A 108 -15.68 29.42 -20.67
CA ASP A 108 -16.54 28.30 -20.24
C ASP A 108 -15.93 26.94 -20.59
N VAL A 109 -15.37 26.83 -21.80
CA VAL A 109 -14.82 25.58 -22.33
C VAL A 109 -13.48 25.83 -23.01
N LEU A 110 -12.45 25.12 -22.56
CA LEU A 110 -11.15 25.03 -23.22
C LEU A 110 -11.03 23.66 -23.91
N VAL A 111 -10.77 23.64 -25.22
CA VAL A 111 -10.52 22.44 -25.99
C VAL A 111 -9.08 22.44 -26.51
N ASN A 112 -8.23 21.65 -25.86
CA ASN A 112 -6.85 21.38 -26.24
C ASN A 112 -6.82 20.33 -27.37
N ASN A 113 -7.06 20.78 -28.61
CA ASN A 113 -7.17 19.93 -29.78
C ASN A 113 -5.88 19.84 -30.64
N ALA A 114 -5.04 20.88 -30.63
CA ALA A 114 -3.85 20.93 -31.46
C ALA A 114 -2.85 19.79 -31.16
N GLY A 115 -2.20 19.27 -32.20
CA GLY A 115 -1.09 18.35 -32.06
C GLY A 115 -0.43 18.00 -33.40
N ILE A 116 0.68 17.28 -33.31
CA ILE A 116 1.43 16.65 -34.40
C ILE A 116 1.47 15.14 -34.16
N MET A 117 1.67 14.35 -35.21
CA MET A 117 1.62 12.89 -35.13
C MET A 117 2.76 12.30 -35.94
N ALA A 118 3.45 11.29 -35.38
CA ALA A 118 4.40 10.43 -36.09
C ALA A 118 5.46 11.14 -36.96
N VAL A 119 5.85 12.36 -36.58
CA VAL A 119 6.87 13.14 -37.29
C VAL A 119 8.29 12.60 -37.04
N PRO A 120 9.27 12.90 -37.91
CA PRO A 120 10.68 12.63 -37.64
C PRO A 120 11.17 13.29 -36.35
N TYR A 121 12.18 12.67 -35.72
CA TYR A 121 12.76 13.20 -34.49
C TYR A 121 13.22 14.65 -34.69
N SER A 122 12.75 15.51 -33.80
CA SER A 122 13.08 16.93 -33.73
C SER A 122 12.81 17.42 -32.32
N THR A 123 13.33 18.59 -31.97
CA THR A 123 13.12 19.18 -30.64
C THR A 123 12.44 20.55 -30.72
N THR A 124 11.67 20.90 -29.68
CA THR A 124 11.21 22.28 -29.47
C THR A 124 12.40 23.22 -29.23
N PRO A 125 12.21 24.56 -29.29
CA PRO A 125 13.27 25.52 -28.97
C PRO A 125 13.92 25.32 -27.59
N GLU A 126 13.19 24.75 -26.63
CA GLU A 126 13.66 24.44 -25.28
C GLU A 126 14.35 23.06 -25.16
N GLY A 127 14.43 22.31 -26.27
CA GLY A 127 15.13 21.03 -26.35
C GLY A 127 14.30 19.81 -25.94
N PHE A 128 12.97 19.91 -25.89
CA PHE A 128 12.09 18.76 -25.66
C PHE A 128 11.78 18.04 -26.97
N GLU A 129 11.59 16.72 -26.94
CA GLU A 129 11.10 15.97 -28.11
C GLU A 129 9.79 16.60 -28.62
N SER A 130 9.69 16.79 -29.94
CA SER A 130 8.71 17.70 -30.53
C SER A 130 7.26 17.25 -30.36
N GLN A 131 6.95 15.95 -30.38
CA GLN A 131 5.59 15.45 -30.17
C GLN A 131 5.17 15.62 -28.69
N PHE A 132 6.03 15.27 -27.74
CA PHE A 132 5.77 15.47 -26.31
C PHE A 132 5.70 16.95 -25.94
N GLY A 133 6.57 17.78 -26.53
CA GLY A 133 6.57 19.22 -26.37
C GLY A 133 5.29 19.88 -26.89
N THR A 134 4.91 19.58 -28.13
CA THR A 134 3.78 20.24 -28.82
C THR A 134 2.43 19.70 -28.38
N ASN A 135 2.29 18.39 -28.16
CA ASN A 135 0.99 17.77 -27.86
C ASN A 135 0.66 17.78 -26.37
N HIS A 136 1.65 17.83 -25.48
CA HIS A 136 1.46 17.73 -24.04
C HIS A 136 2.03 18.93 -23.27
N LEU A 137 3.36 19.19 -23.31
CA LEU A 137 3.95 20.26 -22.47
C LEU A 137 3.40 21.66 -22.79
N GLY A 138 3.22 21.99 -24.07
CA GLY A 138 2.61 23.23 -24.52
C GLY A 138 1.18 23.39 -24.01
N PRO A 139 0.25 22.45 -24.33
CA PRO A 139 -1.13 22.50 -23.84
C PRO A 139 -1.25 22.47 -22.32
N TRP A 140 -0.43 21.65 -21.65
CA TRP A 140 -0.36 21.58 -20.20
C TRP A 140 0.04 22.93 -19.60
N LEU A 141 1.10 23.56 -20.13
CA LEU A 141 1.55 24.87 -19.65
C LEU A 141 0.51 25.96 -19.93
N PHE A 142 -0.04 26.00 -21.15
CA PHE A 142 -1.07 26.96 -21.53
C PHE A 142 -2.27 26.87 -20.60
N THR A 143 -2.79 25.66 -20.39
CA THR A 143 -3.92 25.37 -19.51
C THR A 143 -3.66 25.85 -18.09
N ASN A 144 -2.50 25.51 -17.51
CA ASN A 144 -2.16 25.92 -16.15
C ASN A 144 -2.03 27.44 -16.01
N LEU A 145 -1.51 28.14 -17.03
CA LEU A 145 -1.35 29.60 -16.99
C LEU A 145 -2.68 30.37 -17.09
N ILE A 146 -3.72 29.78 -17.70
CA ILE A 146 -5.05 30.40 -17.82
C ILE A 146 -6.08 29.75 -16.89
N LEU A 147 -5.65 28.85 -16.00
CA LEU A 147 -6.57 28.02 -15.23
C LEU A 147 -7.50 28.87 -14.35
N ASP A 148 -6.96 29.86 -13.64
CA ASP A 148 -7.78 30.75 -12.82
C ASP A 148 -8.83 31.50 -13.64
N LYS A 149 -8.51 31.87 -14.89
CA LYS A 149 -9.44 32.51 -15.82
C LYS A 149 -10.58 31.57 -16.21
N VAL A 150 -10.27 30.30 -16.49
CA VAL A 150 -11.27 29.26 -16.78
C VAL A 150 -12.16 29.02 -15.56
N LEU A 151 -11.58 28.92 -14.36
CA LEU A 151 -12.29 28.67 -13.11
C LEU A 151 -13.23 29.80 -12.66
N THR A 152 -13.25 30.95 -13.36
CA THR A 152 -14.26 32.00 -13.14
C THR A 152 -15.61 31.70 -13.78
N ALA A 153 -15.70 30.72 -14.70
CA ALA A 153 -16.96 30.31 -15.30
C ALA A 153 -17.83 29.50 -14.33
N ASN A 154 -19.16 29.49 -14.53
CA ASN A 154 -20.11 28.79 -13.66
C ASN A 154 -19.99 27.25 -13.72
N LYS A 155 -19.58 26.71 -14.88
CA LYS A 155 -19.38 25.27 -15.10
C LYS A 155 -18.17 25.06 -16.02
N PRO A 156 -16.95 25.31 -15.52
CA PRO A 156 -15.76 25.31 -16.36
C PRO A 156 -15.43 23.92 -16.88
N ARG A 157 -15.01 23.83 -18.15
CA ARG A 157 -14.60 22.58 -18.78
C ARG A 157 -13.26 22.68 -19.48
N ILE A 158 -12.43 21.65 -19.32
CA ILE A 158 -11.15 21.52 -20.02
C ILE A 158 -11.10 20.14 -20.69
N ILE A 159 -10.97 20.14 -22.01
CA ILE A 159 -10.98 18.92 -22.82
C ILE A 159 -9.60 18.74 -23.46
N PHE A 160 -8.99 17.57 -23.25
CA PHE A 160 -7.75 17.16 -23.93
C PHE A 160 -8.05 16.17 -25.05
N VAL A 161 -7.74 16.54 -26.28
CA VAL A 161 -7.88 15.61 -27.41
C VAL A 161 -6.70 14.65 -27.41
N SER A 162 -6.99 13.42 -27.02
CA SER A 162 -6.06 12.29 -27.07
C SER A 162 -6.22 11.57 -28.43
N SER A 163 -6.02 10.27 -28.47
CA SER A 163 -6.16 9.39 -29.64
C SER A 163 -6.10 7.94 -29.18
N ASP A 164 -6.70 6.99 -29.89
CA ASP A 164 -6.46 5.55 -29.72
C ASP A 164 -4.97 5.19 -29.80
N GLY A 165 -4.14 6.06 -30.40
CA GLY A 165 -2.68 5.94 -30.37
C GLY A 165 -2.05 5.91 -28.97
N TYR A 166 -2.77 6.30 -27.90
CA TYR A 166 -2.29 6.20 -26.52
C TYR A 166 -1.88 4.77 -26.12
N ARG A 167 -2.49 3.76 -26.76
CA ARG A 167 -2.11 2.34 -26.57
C ARG A 167 -0.66 2.04 -26.92
N LEU A 168 -0.05 2.85 -27.79
CA LEU A 168 1.25 2.57 -28.39
C LEU A 168 2.43 2.80 -27.44
N SER A 169 2.24 3.60 -26.39
CA SER A 169 3.26 3.83 -25.36
C SER A 169 2.71 4.49 -24.10
N GLY A 170 3.14 3.99 -22.94
CA GLY A 170 3.07 4.72 -21.68
C GLY A 170 4.05 5.90 -21.60
N ILE A 171 4.12 6.57 -20.44
CA ILE A 171 5.05 7.67 -20.19
C ILE A 171 6.45 7.15 -19.90
N ARG A 172 7.45 7.56 -20.70
CA ARG A 172 8.86 7.26 -20.44
C ARG A 172 9.43 8.21 -19.39
N HIS A 173 9.13 7.96 -18.11
CA HIS A 173 9.47 8.88 -17.00
C HIS A 173 10.97 9.23 -16.89
N HIS A 174 11.86 8.28 -17.21
CA HIS A 174 13.32 8.49 -17.14
C HIS A 174 13.91 9.05 -18.43
N ASP A 175 13.20 8.91 -19.56
CA ASP A 175 13.69 9.29 -20.88
C ASP A 175 12.53 9.68 -21.81
N PRO A 176 11.85 10.81 -21.54
CA PRO A 176 10.77 11.30 -22.39
C PRO A 176 11.27 11.77 -23.77
N GLY A 177 12.58 11.97 -23.92
CA GLY A 177 13.24 12.48 -25.12
C GLY A 177 13.93 11.41 -25.99
N PHE A 178 13.72 10.12 -25.72
CA PHE A 178 14.26 9.00 -26.52
C PHE A 178 15.78 9.06 -26.72
N HIS A 179 16.54 9.34 -25.65
CA HIS A 179 18.00 9.51 -25.66
C HIS A 179 18.46 10.49 -26.74
N GLN A 180 17.82 11.66 -26.83
CA GLN A 180 18.11 12.68 -27.85
C GLN A 180 17.97 12.14 -29.29
N GLY A 181 16.99 11.26 -29.51
CA GLY A 181 16.67 10.69 -30.82
C GLY A 181 17.31 9.34 -31.12
N GLN A 182 18.23 8.83 -30.29
CA GLN A 182 18.97 7.59 -30.56
C GLN A 182 18.09 6.34 -30.58
N VAL A 183 17.00 6.34 -29.80
CA VAL A 183 16.03 5.22 -29.72
C VAL A 183 14.63 5.65 -30.16
N TYR A 184 14.55 6.71 -30.98
CA TYR A 184 13.28 7.33 -31.35
C TYR A 184 12.44 6.41 -32.24
N HIS A 185 11.16 6.28 -31.87
CA HIS A 185 10.14 5.66 -32.70
C HIS A 185 8.94 6.60 -32.78
N SER A 186 8.62 7.08 -33.98
CA SER A 186 7.66 8.16 -34.22
C SER A 186 6.27 7.86 -33.63
N PHE A 187 5.78 6.62 -33.77
CA PHE A 187 4.50 6.20 -33.20
C PHE A 187 4.51 5.98 -31.69
N ARG A 188 5.66 5.59 -31.10
CA ARG A 188 5.76 5.45 -29.63
C ARG A 188 5.85 6.83 -28.97
N ALA A 189 6.56 7.78 -29.59
CA ALA A 189 6.57 9.18 -29.16
C ALA A 189 5.17 9.82 -29.25
N TYR A 190 4.44 9.54 -30.34
CA TYR A 190 3.04 9.94 -30.44
C TYR A 190 2.18 9.33 -29.34
N GLY A 191 2.26 8.01 -29.12
CA GLY A 191 1.50 7.31 -28.07
C GLY A 191 1.78 7.84 -26.67
N GLN A 192 3.06 8.09 -26.34
CA GLN A 192 3.44 8.73 -25.08
C GLN A 192 2.75 10.09 -24.92
N SER A 193 2.74 10.92 -25.97
CA SER A 193 2.12 12.24 -25.92
C SER A 193 0.59 12.17 -25.75
N LYS A 194 -0.07 11.14 -26.30
CA LYS A 194 -1.52 10.95 -26.20
C LYS A 194 -1.95 10.31 -24.88
N THR A 195 -1.13 9.42 -24.31
CA THR A 195 -1.23 9.00 -22.91
C THR A 195 -1.13 10.20 -21.97
N ALA A 196 -0.21 11.13 -22.25
CA ALA A 196 0.00 12.30 -21.41
C ALA A 196 -1.23 13.23 -21.36
N ASN A 197 -1.97 13.35 -22.47
CA ASN A 197 -3.22 14.09 -22.54
C ASN A 197 -4.32 13.49 -21.65
N ILE A 198 -4.43 12.15 -21.60
CA ILE A 198 -5.40 11.45 -20.71
C ILE A 198 -5.06 11.74 -19.26
N LEU A 199 -3.81 11.52 -18.89
CA LEU A 199 -3.30 11.70 -17.54
C LEU A 199 -3.35 13.17 -17.05
N SER A 200 -3.29 14.14 -17.98
CA SER A 200 -3.50 15.56 -17.67
C SER A 200 -4.93 15.87 -17.28
N ALA A 201 -5.91 15.28 -17.97
CA ALA A 201 -7.32 15.41 -17.61
C ALA A 201 -7.60 14.80 -16.23
N VAL A 202 -7.05 13.60 -15.96
CA VAL A 202 -7.12 12.94 -14.63
C VAL A 202 -6.57 13.86 -13.54
N SER A 203 -5.40 14.47 -13.77
CA SER A 203 -4.76 15.35 -12.78
C SER A 203 -5.57 16.62 -12.51
N LEU A 204 -6.15 17.24 -13.54
CA LEU A 204 -6.96 18.44 -13.36
C LEU A 204 -8.28 18.14 -12.66
N ALA A 205 -8.90 16.99 -12.97
CA ALA A 205 -10.10 16.53 -12.29
C ALA A 205 -9.83 16.33 -10.79
N ASP A 206 -8.76 15.63 -10.44
CA ASP A 206 -8.36 15.40 -9.05
C ASP A 206 -8.09 16.71 -8.29
N LYS A 207 -7.40 17.65 -8.92
CA LYS A 207 -6.95 18.89 -8.27
C LYS A 207 -8.02 19.98 -8.13
N TYR A 208 -9.01 20.01 -9.01
CA TYR A 208 -9.91 21.16 -9.14
C TYR A 208 -11.40 20.79 -9.25
N ALA A 209 -11.78 19.52 -9.01
CA ALA A 209 -13.19 19.11 -8.95
C ALA A 209 -13.99 19.87 -7.88
N ASP A 210 -13.37 20.20 -6.75
CA ASP A 210 -13.95 21.00 -5.67
C ASP A 210 -14.31 22.43 -6.10
N ARG A 211 -13.63 22.94 -7.14
CA ARG A 211 -13.91 24.22 -7.80
C ARG A 211 -14.87 24.08 -8.99
N GLY A 212 -15.53 22.93 -9.14
CA GLY A 212 -16.53 22.67 -10.18
C GLY A 212 -15.96 22.43 -11.58
N LEU A 213 -14.64 22.25 -11.72
CA LEU A 213 -14.01 21.95 -13.01
C LEU A 213 -14.32 20.52 -13.46
N VAL A 214 -14.77 20.38 -14.70
CA VAL A 214 -14.83 19.08 -15.39
C VAL A 214 -13.71 19.01 -16.43
N ALA A 215 -12.75 18.13 -16.19
CA ALA A 215 -11.62 17.87 -17.09
C ALA A 215 -11.74 16.47 -17.68
N LEU A 216 -11.75 16.36 -19.02
CA LEU A 216 -11.95 15.10 -19.73
C LEU A 216 -10.93 14.93 -20.85
N SER A 217 -10.77 13.71 -21.32
CA SER A 217 -9.98 13.41 -22.51
C SER A 217 -10.78 12.56 -23.49
N LEU A 218 -10.44 12.61 -24.79
CA LEU A 218 -11.21 11.88 -25.80
C LEU A 218 -10.39 11.35 -26.98
N HIS A 219 -10.91 10.30 -27.63
CA HIS A 219 -10.56 9.88 -28.99
C HIS A 219 -11.58 10.39 -30.00
N PRO A 220 -11.13 11.04 -31.09
CA PRO A 220 -12.03 11.43 -32.17
C PRO A 220 -12.40 10.32 -33.15
N GLY A 221 -11.86 9.11 -33.05
CA GLY A 221 -11.85 8.15 -34.16
C GLY A 221 -10.69 8.42 -35.13
N VAL A 222 -10.65 7.68 -36.24
CA VAL A 222 -9.60 7.84 -37.25
C VAL A 222 -10.15 8.54 -38.48
N ILE A 223 -9.59 9.73 -38.75
CA ILE A 223 -10.03 10.65 -39.79
C ILE A 223 -8.82 11.04 -40.62
N LEU A 224 -8.94 10.97 -41.95
CA LEU A 224 -7.96 11.52 -42.88
C LEU A 224 -8.02 13.05 -42.82
N THR A 225 -7.20 13.63 -41.96
CA THR A 225 -7.04 15.08 -41.81
C THR A 225 -5.64 15.50 -42.24
N ASN A 226 -5.39 16.81 -42.23
CA ASN A 226 -4.06 17.36 -42.47
C ASN A 226 -2.97 16.81 -41.53
N LEU A 227 -3.35 16.18 -40.41
CA LEU A 227 -2.44 15.52 -39.47
C LEU A 227 -1.74 14.29 -40.09
N ALA A 228 -2.38 13.62 -41.06
CA ALA A 228 -1.86 12.41 -41.71
C ALA A 228 -1.12 12.68 -43.04
N ASN A 229 -1.05 13.94 -43.51
CA ASN A 229 -0.54 14.29 -44.84
C ASN A 229 0.94 13.92 -45.10
N HIS A 230 1.71 13.60 -44.06
CA HIS A 230 3.12 13.23 -44.17
C HIS A 230 3.36 11.72 -44.03
N LEU A 231 2.30 10.93 -43.79
CA LEU A 231 2.38 9.48 -43.67
C LEU A 231 2.23 8.81 -45.04
N ASP A 232 2.99 7.74 -45.25
CA ASP A 232 2.72 6.76 -46.28
C ASP A 232 1.67 5.79 -45.72
N VAL A 233 0.42 6.00 -46.11
CA VAL A 233 -0.73 5.26 -45.58
C VAL A 233 -0.57 3.75 -45.73
N GLN A 234 0.08 3.24 -46.79
CA GLN A 234 0.28 1.79 -46.93
C GLN A 234 1.36 1.28 -46.00
N LYS A 235 2.51 1.96 -45.97
CA LYS A 235 3.66 1.53 -45.18
C LYS A 235 3.43 1.73 -43.67
N ASP A 236 3.01 2.92 -43.27
CA ASP A 236 2.92 3.30 -41.86
C ASP A 236 1.74 2.61 -41.15
N PHE A 237 0.64 2.35 -41.85
CA PHE A 237 -0.47 1.57 -41.29
C PHE A 237 -0.12 0.07 -41.23
N ALA A 238 0.70 -0.44 -42.16
CA ALA A 238 1.22 -1.81 -42.05
C ALA A 238 2.17 -1.96 -40.87
N GLU A 239 3.03 -0.97 -40.61
CA GLU A 239 3.89 -0.91 -39.41
C GLU A 239 3.08 -0.83 -38.12
N LEU A 240 2.04 0.04 -38.07
CA LEU A 240 1.11 0.09 -36.95
C LEU A 240 0.35 -1.23 -36.74
N SER A 241 -0.15 -1.84 -37.81
CA SER A 241 -0.85 -3.13 -37.73
C SER A 241 0.08 -4.24 -37.25
N ALA A 242 1.34 -4.23 -37.67
CA ALA A 242 2.36 -5.17 -37.20
C ALA A 242 2.66 -4.95 -35.70
N PHE A 243 2.79 -3.69 -35.28
CA PHE A 243 2.98 -3.33 -33.88
C PHE A 243 1.77 -3.72 -33.02
N ASP A 244 0.55 -3.47 -33.49
CA ASP A 244 -0.68 -3.83 -32.81
C ASP A 244 -0.82 -5.36 -32.69
N ARG A 245 -0.41 -6.13 -33.71
CA ARG A 245 -0.31 -7.60 -33.60
C ARG A 245 0.71 -8.03 -32.56
N GLU A 246 1.85 -7.36 -32.49
CA GLU A 246 2.93 -7.65 -31.53
C GLU A 246 2.47 -7.45 -30.08
N ILE A 247 1.76 -6.36 -29.79
CA ILE A 247 1.27 -6.06 -28.44
C ILE A 247 -0.08 -6.73 -28.13
N GLY A 248 -0.63 -7.51 -29.06
CA GLY A 248 -1.92 -8.18 -28.91
C GLY A 248 -3.12 -7.22 -28.91
N ALA A 249 -2.96 -6.00 -29.43
CA ALA A 249 -4.02 -5.03 -29.55
C ALA A 249 -5.07 -5.49 -30.60
N PRO A 250 -6.38 -5.30 -30.33
CA PRO A 250 -7.44 -5.67 -31.27
C PRO A 250 -7.30 -4.94 -32.62
N GLN A 251 -6.57 -3.81 -32.65
CA GLN A 251 -6.15 -3.04 -33.83
C GLN A 251 -5.27 -3.81 -34.83
N GLY A 252 -4.66 -4.93 -34.41
CA GLY A 252 -3.75 -5.72 -35.25
C GLY A 252 -4.45 -6.70 -36.21
N ASP A 253 -5.72 -7.02 -35.99
CA ASP A 253 -6.48 -8.04 -36.74
C ASP A 253 -7.36 -7.45 -37.88
N TRP A 254 -7.04 -6.23 -38.32
CA TRP A 254 -7.97 -5.44 -39.14
C TRP A 254 -7.93 -5.84 -40.61
N THR A 255 -8.93 -6.59 -41.07
CA THR A 255 -9.35 -6.60 -42.47
C THR A 255 -10.41 -5.51 -42.69
N GLY A 256 -9.99 -4.34 -43.14
CA GLY A 256 -10.84 -3.16 -43.35
C GLY A 256 -10.69 -2.14 -42.22
N PHE A 257 -10.25 -0.93 -42.55
CA PHE A 257 -10.02 0.15 -41.60
C PHE A 257 -11.20 1.14 -41.64
N PRO A 258 -12.05 1.22 -40.60
CA PRO A 258 -13.23 2.08 -40.60
C PRO A 258 -12.83 3.55 -40.36
N PHE A 259 -12.83 4.34 -41.43
CA PHE A 259 -12.61 5.78 -41.36
C PHE A 259 -13.90 6.51 -40.98
N LYS A 260 -13.76 7.55 -40.15
CA LYS A 260 -14.85 8.48 -39.85
C LYS A 260 -14.76 9.71 -40.74
N SER A 261 -15.91 10.29 -41.06
CA SER A 261 -15.99 11.64 -41.61
C SER A 261 -15.53 12.68 -40.57
N PRO A 262 -15.10 13.89 -40.98
CA PRO A 262 -14.78 14.96 -40.03
C PRO A 262 -15.93 15.30 -39.07
N SER A 263 -17.19 15.24 -39.52
CA SER A 263 -18.35 15.46 -38.65
C SER A 263 -18.45 14.37 -37.57
N GLN A 264 -18.37 13.09 -37.96
CA GLN A 264 -18.35 11.99 -36.99
C GLN A 264 -17.16 12.07 -36.03
N GLY A 265 -16.02 12.58 -36.49
CA GLY A 265 -14.84 12.76 -35.66
C GLY A 265 -14.96 13.86 -34.60
N VAL A 266 -15.79 14.88 -34.84
CA VAL A 266 -16.03 15.96 -33.87
C VAL A 266 -17.26 15.74 -32.99
N ALA A 267 -18.07 14.70 -33.23
CA ALA A 267 -19.19 14.33 -32.36
C ALA A 267 -18.75 14.14 -30.89
N THR A 268 -17.68 13.36 -30.65
CA THR A 268 -17.14 13.17 -29.29
C THR A 268 -16.59 14.47 -28.69
N HIS A 269 -16.09 15.40 -29.51
CA HIS A 269 -15.64 16.71 -29.04
C HIS A 269 -16.80 17.52 -28.48
N VAL A 270 -17.93 17.59 -29.21
CA VAL A 270 -19.14 18.30 -28.79
C VAL A 270 -19.69 17.67 -27.50
N PHE A 271 -19.78 16.35 -27.46
CA PHE A 271 -20.27 15.64 -26.28
C PHE A 271 -19.41 15.91 -25.03
N ALA A 272 -18.09 15.74 -25.13
CA ALA A 272 -17.18 16.02 -24.03
C ALA A 272 -17.25 17.48 -23.56
N ALA A 273 -17.35 18.42 -24.51
CA ALA A 273 -17.39 19.85 -24.24
C ALA A 273 -18.71 20.32 -23.59
N PHE A 274 -19.85 19.69 -23.85
CA PHE A 274 -21.16 20.27 -23.50
C PHE A 274 -22.15 19.35 -22.76
N ASP A 275 -21.96 18.03 -22.74
CA ASP A 275 -22.94 17.13 -22.09
C ASP A 275 -22.91 17.30 -20.56
N PRO A 276 -24.03 17.69 -19.91
CA PRO A 276 -24.05 18.00 -18.48
C PRO A 276 -23.86 16.78 -17.57
N ASN A 277 -24.15 15.58 -18.05
CA ASN A 277 -24.10 14.33 -17.29
C ASN A 277 -22.66 13.81 -17.08
N LEU A 278 -21.68 14.42 -17.76
CA LEU A 278 -20.27 14.04 -17.64
C LEU A 278 -19.60 14.50 -16.34
N SER A 279 -20.31 15.24 -15.48
CA SER A 279 -19.77 15.76 -14.23
C SER A 279 -19.39 14.64 -13.25
N GLU A 280 -20.14 13.53 -13.24
CA GLU A 280 -19.84 12.33 -12.43
C GLU A 280 -18.68 11.50 -13.00
N PHE A 281 -18.29 11.77 -14.25
CA PHE A 281 -17.23 11.07 -14.97
C PHE A 281 -15.98 11.94 -15.13
N ASN A 282 -15.77 12.88 -14.20
CA ASN A 282 -14.63 13.79 -14.23
C ASN A 282 -13.30 13.02 -14.27
N GLY A 283 -12.38 13.44 -15.14
CA GLY A 283 -11.09 12.77 -15.36
C GLY A 283 -11.15 11.55 -16.29
N ARG A 284 -12.30 11.19 -16.86
CA ARG A 284 -12.44 10.00 -17.71
C ARG A 284 -12.07 10.26 -19.19
N TYR A 285 -11.90 9.14 -19.90
CA TYR A 285 -11.63 9.08 -21.33
C TYR A 285 -12.92 8.75 -22.10
N LEU A 286 -13.11 9.43 -23.23
CA LEU A 286 -14.29 9.28 -24.07
C LEU A 286 -13.93 8.80 -25.48
N GLU A 287 -14.77 7.94 -26.02
CA GLU A 287 -14.67 7.45 -27.40
C GLU A 287 -16.07 7.14 -27.91
N ASP A 288 -16.33 7.43 -29.19
CA ASP A 288 -17.62 7.21 -29.83
C ASP A 288 -18.81 7.78 -29.07
N VAL A 289 -18.64 8.97 -28.47
CA VAL A 289 -19.70 9.65 -27.67
C VAL A 289 -20.08 8.87 -26.41
N HIS A 290 -19.14 8.08 -25.86
CA HIS A 290 -19.30 7.32 -24.60
C HIS A 290 -18.12 7.51 -23.67
N VAL A 291 -18.37 7.38 -22.38
CA VAL A 291 -17.33 7.21 -21.37
C VAL A 291 -16.83 5.77 -21.44
N GLN A 292 -15.52 5.58 -21.59
CA GLN A 292 -14.93 4.25 -21.65
C GLN A 292 -14.83 3.62 -20.26
N ASP A 293 -15.05 2.31 -20.19
CA ASP A 293 -14.85 1.52 -18.98
C ASP A 293 -13.36 1.36 -18.68
N LEU A 294 -13.00 1.41 -17.39
CA LEU A 294 -11.59 1.35 -16.98
C LEU A 294 -10.93 0.02 -17.35
N ASP A 295 -11.72 -1.06 -17.38
CA ASP A 295 -11.25 -2.41 -17.75
C ASP A 295 -10.90 -2.52 -19.25
N ASP A 296 -11.43 -1.62 -20.08
CA ASP A 296 -11.18 -1.61 -21.54
C ASP A 296 -10.00 -0.69 -21.91
N MET A 297 -9.47 0.08 -20.96
CA MET A 297 -8.34 0.97 -21.15
C MET A 297 -7.00 0.32 -20.76
N TYR A 298 -5.91 0.79 -21.38
CA TYR A 298 -4.56 0.31 -21.03
C TYR A 298 -4.12 0.80 -19.64
N PRO A 299 -3.51 -0.07 -18.80
CA PRO A 299 -3.12 0.26 -17.42
C PRO A 299 -2.28 1.53 -17.26
N HIS A 300 -1.43 1.87 -18.24
CA HIS A 300 -0.56 3.05 -18.20
C HIS A 300 -1.29 4.38 -18.41
N ALA A 301 -2.55 4.34 -18.83
CA ALA A 301 -3.39 5.51 -19.08
C ALA A 301 -4.48 5.70 -18.02
N ILE A 302 -4.62 4.75 -17.09
CA ILE A 302 -5.62 4.78 -16.02
C ILE A 302 -4.94 4.99 -14.65
N GLY A 303 -5.49 5.91 -13.85
CA GLY A 303 -5.12 6.06 -12.44
C GLY A 303 -4.32 7.31 -12.09
N ILE A 304 -4.59 7.79 -10.87
CA ILE A 304 -4.04 9.05 -10.35
C ILE A 304 -2.52 9.02 -10.10
N ARG A 305 -1.92 7.83 -9.91
CA ARG A 305 -0.47 7.67 -9.71
C ARG A 305 0.33 8.08 -10.95
N GLU A 306 -0.03 7.55 -12.12
CA GLU A 306 0.66 7.88 -13.37
C GLU A 306 0.40 9.34 -13.76
N ALA A 307 -0.81 9.83 -13.49
CA ALA A 307 -1.16 11.24 -13.62
C ALA A 307 -0.28 12.15 -12.76
N THR A 308 -0.09 11.81 -11.48
CA THR A 308 0.78 12.56 -10.55
C THR A 308 2.24 12.53 -10.98
N LYS A 309 2.76 11.37 -11.43
CA LYS A 309 4.15 11.26 -11.93
C LYS A 309 4.35 12.12 -13.17
N LEU A 310 3.42 12.05 -14.14
CA LEU A 310 3.47 12.88 -15.34
C LEU A 310 3.38 14.37 -14.98
N TRP A 311 2.52 14.74 -14.03
CA TRP A 311 2.38 16.13 -13.59
C TRP A 311 3.70 16.67 -13.07
N LYS A 312 4.35 15.93 -12.15
CA LYS A 312 5.68 16.29 -11.61
C LYS A 312 6.76 16.30 -12.69
N LEU A 313 6.72 15.36 -13.63
CA LEU A 313 7.64 15.32 -14.76
C LEU A 313 7.49 16.59 -15.62
N SER A 314 6.25 16.99 -15.91
CA SER A 314 5.93 18.18 -16.71
C SER A 314 6.40 19.45 -16.01
N GLU A 315 6.15 19.57 -14.70
CA GLU A 315 6.69 20.64 -13.87
C GLU A 315 8.22 20.68 -13.93
N LYS A 316 8.88 19.55 -13.68
CA LYS A 316 10.35 19.45 -13.72
C LYS A 316 10.92 19.86 -15.08
N MET A 317 10.34 19.37 -16.17
CA MET A 317 10.80 19.65 -17.54
C MET A 317 10.68 21.15 -17.85
N ILE A 318 9.55 21.78 -17.55
CA ILE A 318 9.33 23.21 -17.80
C ILE A 318 10.29 24.08 -16.96
N HIS A 319 10.60 23.69 -15.71
CA HIS A 319 11.58 24.40 -14.89
C HIS A 319 13.03 24.22 -15.37
N HIS A 320 13.41 23.04 -15.87
CA HIS A 320 14.77 22.78 -16.38
C HIS A 320 15.02 23.39 -17.78
N GLY A 321 14.01 23.39 -18.66
CA GLY A 321 14.12 23.97 -20.01
C GLY A 321 14.36 25.48 -20.04
N ALA A 322 13.97 26.19 -18.96
CA ALA A 322 14.20 27.63 -18.82
C ALA A 322 15.69 28.02 -18.66
N THR A 323 16.59 27.05 -18.41
CA THR A 323 18.02 27.30 -18.14
C THR A 323 18.93 27.24 -19.37
N LYS A 324 18.40 26.94 -20.57
CA LYS A 324 19.20 26.69 -21.80
C LYS A 324 19.03 27.69 -22.95
N HIS A 325 18.41 28.84 -22.73
CA HIS A 325 18.53 29.98 -23.66
C HIS A 325 19.42 31.07 -23.07
N PRO A 326 20.15 31.84 -23.90
CA PRO A 326 21.11 32.82 -23.41
C PRO A 326 20.36 33.81 -22.55
N THR A 327 20.77 33.93 -21.29
CA THR A 327 20.36 35.03 -20.44
C THR A 327 20.56 36.32 -21.22
N LEU A 328 19.48 37.07 -21.40
CA LEU A 328 19.54 38.44 -21.87
C LEU A 328 20.54 39.15 -20.95
N ASP A 329 21.72 39.48 -21.49
CA ASP A 329 22.75 40.18 -20.74
C ASP A 329 22.26 41.61 -20.51
N LEU A 330 21.51 41.81 -19.41
CA LEU A 330 20.97 43.09 -18.98
C LEU A 330 22.08 44.14 -18.74
N LYS A 331 23.36 43.73 -18.68
CA LYS A 331 24.49 44.65 -18.61
C LYS A 331 24.83 45.30 -19.96
N LYS A 332 24.30 44.78 -21.08
CA LYS A 332 24.53 45.34 -22.43
C LYS A 332 23.39 46.24 -22.94
N LEU A 333 22.24 46.26 -22.28
CA LEU A 333 21.18 47.25 -22.53
C LEU A 333 21.46 48.50 -21.69
N LYS A 334 22.24 49.43 -22.26
CA LYS A 334 22.31 50.82 -21.76
C LYS A 334 20.96 51.51 -22.02
N LEU A 335 19.96 51.22 -21.20
CA LEU A 335 18.72 51.99 -21.19
C LEU A 335 18.85 53.16 -20.20
N PRO A 336 18.43 54.38 -20.58
CA PRO A 336 18.46 55.54 -19.69
C PRO A 336 17.57 55.32 -18.47
N ILE A 337 17.99 55.88 -17.33
CA ILE A 337 17.31 55.79 -16.01
C ILE A 337 15.82 56.17 -16.10
N SER A 338 15.45 57.05 -17.04
CA SER A 338 14.06 57.46 -17.28
C SER A 338 13.10 56.35 -17.76
N VAL A 339 13.62 55.20 -18.22
CA VAL A 339 12.81 54.03 -18.61
C VAL A 339 12.57 53.11 -17.40
N LEU A 340 13.50 53.04 -16.45
CA LEU A 340 13.37 52.28 -15.20
C LEU A 340 12.35 52.93 -14.25
N GLU A 341 12.27 54.25 -14.23
CA GLU A 341 11.32 55.01 -13.39
C GLU A 341 9.86 54.85 -13.83
N ARG A 342 9.58 54.52 -15.10
CA ARG A 342 8.21 54.25 -15.56
C ARG A 342 7.72 52.84 -15.20
N LEU A 343 8.61 51.89 -14.95
CA LEU A 343 8.24 50.53 -14.55
C LEU A 343 7.96 50.41 -13.04
N THR A 344 8.41 51.37 -12.24
CA THR A 344 8.12 51.45 -10.79
C THR A 344 6.77 52.07 -10.44
N GLY A 345 5.97 52.49 -11.43
CA GLY A 345 4.65 53.08 -11.22
C GLY A 345 3.49 52.10 -11.05
N PHE A 346 3.69 50.77 -11.17
CA PHE A 346 2.58 49.81 -11.22
C PHE A 346 2.53 48.79 -10.07
N LEU A 347 3.44 48.83 -9.10
CA LEU A 347 3.38 47.97 -7.92
C LEU A 347 3.62 48.79 -6.66
N GLY A 348 2.54 49.37 -6.14
CA GLY A 348 2.53 49.99 -4.83
C GLY A 348 2.58 48.95 -3.70
N ASN A 349 3.43 49.25 -2.72
CA ASN A 349 3.49 48.75 -1.33
C ASN A 349 4.05 47.35 -1.04
N LEU A 350 5.39 47.27 -0.92
CA LEU A 350 6.07 46.48 0.10
C LEU A 350 7.41 47.15 0.46
N ASP A 351 7.59 47.47 1.76
CA ASP A 351 8.66 48.31 2.30
C ASP A 351 9.99 47.54 2.47
N LEU A 352 10.83 47.60 1.43
CA LEU A 352 12.16 46.98 1.37
C LEU A 352 13.22 47.66 2.28
N ALA A 353 12.94 48.81 2.90
CA ALA A 353 13.92 49.54 3.70
C ALA A 353 14.15 48.95 5.11
N ARG A 354 13.27 48.04 5.56
CA ARG A 354 13.33 47.44 6.89
C ARG A 354 14.17 46.15 6.94
N ILE A 355 14.23 45.43 5.82
CA ILE A 355 14.97 44.16 5.69
C ILE A 355 16.48 44.41 5.63
N VAL A 356 16.90 45.52 4.99
CA VAL A 356 18.32 45.88 4.86
C VAL A 356 18.94 46.32 6.20
N ARG A 357 18.15 46.87 7.13
CA ARG A 357 18.65 47.27 8.47
C ARG A 357 18.81 46.10 9.45
N ALA A 358 17.99 45.05 9.32
CA ALA A 358 18.08 43.88 10.19
C ALA A 358 19.31 43.01 9.89
N TRP A 359 19.83 43.06 8.65
CA TRP A 359 20.97 42.27 8.23
C TRP A 359 22.32 42.87 8.67
N ALA A 360 22.38 44.18 8.97
CA ALA A 360 23.61 44.88 9.34
C ALA A 360 23.97 44.82 10.85
N MET A 361 23.09 44.31 11.72
CA MET A 361 23.30 44.32 13.18
C MET A 361 23.70 42.98 13.81
N ALA A 362 23.95 41.92 13.01
CA ALA A 362 24.20 40.57 13.52
C ALA A 362 25.66 40.09 13.38
N SER A 363 26.64 40.99 13.28
CA SER A 363 28.06 40.63 13.16
C SER A 363 28.92 41.44 14.14
N GLU A 364 28.92 41.07 15.42
CA GLU A 364 30.03 41.36 16.36
C GLU A 364 29.87 40.56 17.68
N LYS A 365 30.92 39.81 18.05
CA LYS A 365 31.28 39.36 19.43
C LYS A 365 32.50 40.21 19.83
N PRO A 366 32.86 40.49 21.11
CA PRO A 366 32.97 39.50 22.20
C PRO A 366 32.92 39.99 23.69
N ALA A 367 33.13 39.03 24.61
CA ALA A 367 33.91 39.08 25.88
C ALA A 367 33.31 39.49 27.25
N VAL A 368 33.65 38.59 28.20
CA VAL A 368 33.59 38.49 29.68
C VAL A 368 33.93 39.75 30.51
N SER A 369 33.25 39.97 31.65
CA SER A 369 33.87 40.24 32.97
C SER A 369 32.85 40.52 34.10
N SER A 370 33.20 40.00 35.28
CA SER A 370 32.61 40.04 36.62
C SER A 370 32.27 41.41 37.22
N LYS A 371 31.22 41.48 38.08
CA LYS A 371 31.28 41.87 39.52
C LYS A 371 29.86 42.04 40.14
N ASP A 372 29.63 41.34 41.25
CA ASP A 372 28.73 41.67 42.38
C ASP A 372 29.13 43.01 43.05
N PRO A 373 28.39 43.65 44.01
CA PRO A 373 27.41 43.06 44.97
C PRO A 373 26.17 43.94 45.36
N GLY A 374 25.26 43.37 46.16
CA GLY A 374 24.80 44.05 47.39
C GLY A 374 23.33 44.45 47.58
N CYS A 375 22.66 43.67 48.45
CA CYS A 375 21.77 44.07 49.59
C CYS A 375 20.45 44.83 49.33
N SER A 376 19.38 44.67 50.12
CA SER A 376 19.07 43.82 51.30
C SER A 376 17.59 44.03 51.68
N ASP A 377 16.97 42.97 52.20
CA ASP A 377 15.95 42.90 53.28
C ASP A 377 14.58 43.58 53.18
N SER A 378 13.50 42.79 53.26
CA SER A 378 12.63 42.69 54.45
C SER A 378 11.49 41.67 54.27
N GLU A 379 10.96 41.23 55.41
CA GLU A 379 10.42 39.91 55.71
C GLU A 379 8.93 39.64 55.41
N ALA A 380 8.62 38.32 55.39
CA ALA A 380 7.42 37.63 55.88
C ALA A 380 6.09 37.70 55.11
N SER A 381 5.70 36.57 54.50
CA SER A 381 4.61 35.72 55.03
C SER A 381 4.56 34.35 54.36
N LEU A 382 4.42 33.31 55.19
CA LEU A 382 4.24 31.91 54.81
C LEU A 382 2.83 31.67 54.24
N SER A 383 2.75 31.20 52.98
CA SER A 383 1.72 30.21 52.60
C SER A 383 2.05 29.50 51.28
N ARG A 384 2.00 28.16 51.32
CA ARG A 384 1.94 27.18 50.22
C ARG A 384 3.11 27.16 49.22
N VAL A 385 3.99 26.17 49.41
CA VAL A 385 4.86 25.64 48.35
C VAL A 385 3.95 24.96 47.29
N PRO A 386 3.96 25.38 46.02
CA PRO A 386 3.32 24.63 44.94
C PRO A 386 4.20 23.43 44.56
N SER A 387 3.59 22.25 44.39
CA SER A 387 4.25 21.06 43.85
C SER A 387 4.83 21.33 42.44
N PRO A 388 6.03 20.83 42.09
CA PRO A 388 6.60 21.01 40.76
C PRO A 388 6.14 19.90 39.81
N THR A 389 4.87 19.94 39.40
CA THR A 389 4.38 19.26 38.18
C THR A 389 3.25 20.10 37.61
N ASN A 390 3.59 21.15 36.84
CA ASN A 390 2.58 21.81 36.03
C ASN A 390 2.18 20.85 34.90
N PRO A 391 0.92 20.38 34.81
CA PRO A 391 0.43 19.75 33.60
C PRO A 391 0.54 20.77 32.46
N ILE A 392 1.14 20.37 31.35
CA ILE A 392 1.12 21.20 30.14
C ILE A 392 -0.31 21.15 29.62
N ALA A 393 -1.09 22.20 29.92
CA ALA A 393 -2.40 22.39 29.33
C ALA A 393 -2.22 22.83 27.86
N PHE A 394 -2.60 21.96 26.92
CA PHE A 394 -2.84 22.37 25.55
C PHE A 394 -4.30 22.84 25.47
N GLU A 395 -4.52 24.14 25.45
CA GLU A 395 -5.78 24.74 25.03
C GLU A 395 -5.63 25.12 23.55
N GLN A 396 -6.22 24.33 22.65
CA GLN A 396 -6.37 24.74 21.26
C GLN A 396 -7.63 24.11 20.64
N ASP A 397 -8.43 24.95 19.98
CA ASP A 397 -9.58 24.58 19.13
C ASP A 397 -10.74 23.83 19.79
N GLY A 398 -11.08 24.20 21.04
CA GLY A 398 -12.32 23.77 21.68
C GLY A 398 -12.35 22.28 22.07
N ILE A 399 -11.20 21.61 22.06
CA ILE A 399 -10.98 20.29 22.65
C ILE A 399 -10.28 20.50 23.99
N ASN A 400 -10.98 20.24 25.10
CA ASN A 400 -10.42 20.37 26.45
C ASN A 400 -10.01 18.97 26.95
N THR A 401 -9.03 18.36 26.26
CA THR A 401 -8.47 17.07 26.67
C THR A 401 -7.20 17.32 27.47
N ARG A 402 -7.23 17.05 28.78
CA ARG A 402 -6.01 17.01 29.58
C ARG A 402 -5.34 15.66 29.34
N ILE A 403 -4.31 15.68 28.51
CA ILE A 403 -3.42 14.53 28.28
C ILE A 403 -2.25 14.69 29.24
N ALA A 404 -2.17 13.82 30.25
CA ALA A 404 -1.03 13.75 31.14
C ALA A 404 -0.33 12.40 30.94
N VAL A 405 0.99 12.41 30.81
CA VAL A 405 1.77 11.17 30.89
C VAL A 405 1.94 10.88 32.38
N THR A 406 1.38 9.77 32.85
CA THR A 406 1.59 9.34 34.24
C THR A 406 3.02 8.87 34.44
N GLU A 407 3.47 8.83 35.69
CA GLU A 407 4.83 8.38 35.98
C GLU A 407 5.07 6.91 35.59
N ASP A 408 4.03 6.06 35.51
CA ASP A 408 4.12 4.69 34.95
C ASP A 408 4.16 4.66 33.40
N GLY A 409 4.22 5.84 32.80
CA GLY A 409 4.27 6.13 31.37
C GLY A 409 3.05 5.75 30.57
N ARG A 410 1.95 5.36 31.19
CA ARG A 410 0.69 5.27 30.44
C ARG A 410 0.18 6.69 30.12
N VAL A 411 -0.70 6.80 29.11
CA VAL A 411 -1.30 8.08 28.72
C VAL A 411 -2.61 8.23 29.48
N ASP A 412 -2.69 9.16 30.43
CA ASP A 412 -3.96 9.60 31.02
C ASP A 412 -4.69 10.50 30.02
N ILE A 413 -5.82 10.02 29.51
CA ILE A 413 -6.75 10.83 28.74
C ILE A 413 -7.93 11.16 29.65
N ASP A 414 -7.94 12.38 30.21
CA ASP A 414 -9.09 12.90 30.96
C ASP A 414 -10.06 13.57 29.97
N ILE A 415 -11.09 12.82 29.57
CA ILE A 415 -12.21 13.35 28.78
C ILE A 415 -13.17 14.03 29.74
N SER A 416 -12.90 15.30 30.07
CA SER A 416 -13.77 16.08 30.95
C SER A 416 -15.20 16.18 30.38
N LYS A 417 -16.20 16.26 31.27
CA LYS A 417 -17.67 16.27 30.98
C LYS A 417 -18.16 17.29 29.93
N THR A 418 -17.30 18.13 29.39
CA THR A 418 -17.60 19.21 28.45
C THR A 418 -17.25 18.93 26.99
N ASP A 419 -16.53 17.85 26.65
CA ASP A 419 -16.10 17.61 25.26
C ASP A 419 -17.11 16.75 24.47
N GLN A 420 -18.25 17.36 24.14
CA GLN A 420 -19.32 16.71 23.38
C GLN A 420 -18.88 16.21 21.99
N ARG A 421 -17.82 16.79 21.41
CA ARG A 421 -17.44 16.54 20.00
C ARG A 421 -16.65 15.24 19.82
N LEU A 422 -15.67 14.99 20.71
CA LEU A 422 -14.95 13.71 20.73
C LEU A 422 -15.87 12.55 21.14
N ALA A 423 -16.73 12.78 22.14
CA ALA A 423 -17.75 11.81 22.53
C ALA A 423 -18.74 11.51 21.39
N GLN A 424 -19.16 12.51 20.62
CA GLN A 424 -20.00 12.33 19.43
C GLN A 424 -19.27 11.58 18.30
N GLN A 425 -17.97 11.81 18.09
CA GLN A 425 -17.17 11.08 17.11
C GLN A 425 -17.06 9.60 17.47
N ILE A 426 -16.70 9.29 18.72
CA ILE A 426 -16.62 7.92 19.23
C ILE A 426 -17.99 7.22 19.14
N GLU A 427 -19.07 7.90 19.55
CA GLU A 427 -20.42 7.33 19.48
C GLU A 427 -20.90 7.13 18.03
N SER A 428 -20.50 8.01 17.09
CA SER A 428 -20.85 7.87 15.67
C SER A 428 -20.13 6.68 15.00
N ILE A 429 -18.85 6.46 15.33
CA ILE A 429 -18.08 5.29 14.89
C ILE A 429 -18.73 4.01 15.45
N ARG A 430 -19.13 4.04 16.73
CA ARG A 430 -19.79 2.93 17.41
C ARG A 430 -21.15 2.58 16.79
N LEU A 431 -21.98 3.58 16.49
CA LEU A 431 -23.30 3.39 15.88
C LEU A 431 -23.21 2.84 14.46
N GLN A 432 -22.15 3.18 13.70
CA GLN A 432 -21.88 2.58 12.40
C GLN A 432 -21.50 1.10 12.52
N ASN A 433 -20.65 0.72 13.50
CA ASN A 433 -20.21 -0.66 13.69
C ASN A 433 -21.33 -1.61 14.18
N ARG A 434 -22.33 -1.11 14.92
CA ARG A 434 -23.44 -1.93 15.45
C ARG A 434 -24.55 -2.26 14.44
N GLN A 435 -24.64 -1.56 13.31
CA GLN A 435 -25.75 -1.76 12.37
C GLN A 435 -25.62 -3.05 11.51
N HIS A 436 -24.54 -3.82 11.67
CA HIS A 436 -24.32 -5.10 10.97
C HIS A 436 -24.10 -6.28 11.95
N GLU A 437 -25.15 -6.76 12.63
CA GLU A 437 -25.54 -8.20 12.70
C GLU A 437 -26.48 -8.56 13.88
N PRO A 438 -27.40 -9.53 13.69
CA PRO A 438 -27.98 -10.31 14.78
C PRO A 438 -26.95 -11.31 15.37
N ARG A 439 -26.97 -11.51 16.69
CA ARG A 439 -26.11 -12.47 17.40
C ARG A 439 -26.29 -13.90 16.85
N PRO A 440 -25.22 -14.63 16.50
CA PRO A 440 -25.31 -16.07 16.28
C PRO A 440 -25.65 -16.74 17.61
N THR A 441 -26.68 -17.58 17.61
CA THR A 441 -27.16 -18.34 18.79
C THR A 441 -26.40 -19.65 19.02
N THR A 442 -25.45 -19.99 18.14
CA THR A 442 -24.66 -21.22 18.20
C THR A 442 -23.15 -20.94 18.11
N PRO A 443 -22.30 -21.61 18.91
CA PRO A 443 -20.86 -21.53 18.77
C PRO A 443 -20.44 -21.96 17.35
N PRO A 444 -19.41 -21.35 16.75
CA PRO A 444 -18.84 -21.89 15.53
C PRO A 444 -18.35 -23.33 15.79
N PRO A 445 -18.55 -24.27 14.85
CA PRO A 445 -18.10 -25.64 15.02
C PRO A 445 -16.58 -25.65 15.27
N SER A 446 -16.10 -26.48 16.19
CA SER A 446 -14.66 -26.68 16.36
C SER A 446 -14.07 -27.25 15.06
N TYR A 447 -12.88 -26.81 14.67
CA TYR A 447 -12.14 -27.45 13.59
C TYR A 447 -11.76 -28.87 14.04
N ASP A 448 -12.60 -29.83 13.65
CA ASP A 448 -12.34 -31.25 13.87
C ASP A 448 -11.59 -31.79 12.64
N LYS A 449 -10.30 -32.13 12.82
CA LYS A 449 -9.46 -32.75 11.79
C LYS A 449 -10.12 -34.01 11.21
N ALA A 450 -10.93 -34.73 12.00
CA ALA A 450 -11.62 -35.95 11.57
C ALA A 450 -12.94 -35.69 10.81
N ALA A 451 -13.55 -34.52 10.99
CA ALA A 451 -14.81 -34.15 10.34
C ALA A 451 -14.62 -33.50 8.95
N GLN A 452 -13.40 -33.08 8.59
CA GLN A 452 -13.10 -32.60 7.24
C GLN A 452 -12.79 -33.76 6.30
N SER A 453 -13.45 -33.77 5.13
CA SER A 453 -13.28 -34.85 4.14
C SER A 453 -11.86 -34.92 3.54
N GLN A 454 -11.09 -33.83 3.58
CA GLN A 454 -9.70 -33.76 3.11
C GLN A 454 -8.85 -32.73 3.88
N PRO A 455 -7.57 -33.02 4.20
CA PRO A 455 -6.66 -32.07 4.86
C PRO A 455 -6.33 -30.86 3.95
N PRO A 456 -5.95 -29.69 4.51
CA PRO A 456 -5.60 -28.52 3.72
C PRO A 456 -4.41 -28.83 2.78
N PRO A 457 -4.35 -28.23 1.57
CA PRO A 457 -3.19 -28.42 0.70
C PRO A 457 -1.94 -27.82 1.37
N PRO A 458 -0.73 -28.36 1.15
CA PRO A 458 0.51 -27.76 1.65
C PRO A 458 0.66 -26.30 1.17
N LEU A 459 0.75 -25.37 2.12
CA LEU A 459 0.87 -23.93 1.86
C LEU A 459 2.27 -23.42 2.21
N ASN A 460 2.61 -22.28 1.60
CA ASN A 460 3.73 -21.44 2.03
C ASN A 460 3.14 -20.39 2.97
N ILE A 461 3.46 -20.46 4.25
CA ILE A 461 2.94 -19.55 5.27
C ILE A 461 4.08 -18.69 5.76
N VAL A 462 3.91 -17.38 5.65
CA VAL A 462 4.82 -16.43 6.29
C VAL A 462 4.23 -16.00 7.64
N ILE A 463 5.03 -16.10 8.69
CA ILE A 463 4.67 -15.66 10.04
C ILE A 463 5.50 -14.41 10.37
N GLN A 464 4.87 -13.24 10.43
CA GLN A 464 5.53 -11.94 10.63
C GLN A 464 5.40 -11.49 12.08
N ILE A 465 6.50 -11.55 12.83
CA ILE A 465 6.50 -11.23 14.27
C ILE A 465 7.53 -10.15 14.58
N VAL A 466 7.03 -9.00 15.04
CA VAL A 466 7.84 -7.93 15.63
C VAL A 466 7.73 -7.99 17.14
N GLY A 467 8.84 -8.10 17.85
CA GLY A 467 8.84 -8.16 19.30
C GLY A 467 10.07 -8.83 19.92
N SER A 468 9.94 -9.12 21.21
CA SER A 468 10.95 -9.79 22.02
C SER A 468 10.89 -11.32 21.86
N ARG A 469 11.74 -12.05 22.60
CA ARG A 469 11.66 -13.52 22.64
C ARG A 469 10.28 -14.02 23.09
N GLY A 470 9.62 -13.30 23.99
CA GLY A 470 8.27 -13.64 24.46
C GLY A 470 7.21 -13.56 23.37
N ASP A 471 7.45 -12.73 22.34
CA ASP A 471 6.59 -12.63 21.17
C ASP A 471 6.94 -13.70 20.13
N VAL A 472 8.23 -14.00 19.92
CA VAL A 472 8.70 -14.92 18.87
C VAL A 472 8.50 -16.40 19.22
N GLN A 473 8.81 -16.79 20.46
CA GLN A 473 8.79 -18.20 20.89
C GLN A 473 7.44 -18.90 20.70
N PRO A 474 6.28 -18.29 21.02
CA PRO A 474 4.96 -18.85 20.71
C PRO A 474 4.80 -19.24 19.23
N PHE A 475 5.32 -18.43 18.31
CA PHE A 475 5.19 -18.65 16.87
C PHE A 475 6.18 -19.66 16.31
N VAL A 476 7.27 -19.95 17.03
CA VAL A 476 8.11 -21.11 16.74
C VAL A 476 7.31 -22.40 17.03
N ALA A 477 6.62 -22.46 18.18
CA ALA A 477 5.76 -23.61 18.50
C ALA A 477 4.61 -23.77 17.49
N LEU A 478 3.91 -22.69 17.15
CA LEU A 478 2.88 -22.71 16.10
C LEU A 478 3.45 -23.15 14.75
N GLY A 479 4.62 -22.63 14.36
CA GLY A 479 5.29 -22.98 13.11
C GLY A 479 5.65 -24.46 13.03
N GLN A 480 6.08 -25.06 14.14
CA GLN A 480 6.34 -26.50 14.22
C GLN A 480 5.07 -27.31 13.98
N VAL A 481 3.95 -26.93 14.60
CA VAL A 481 2.65 -27.58 14.37
C VAL A 481 2.22 -27.45 12.91
N LEU A 482 2.24 -26.24 12.34
CA LEU A 482 1.86 -26.01 10.94
C LEU A 482 2.72 -26.83 9.96
N ARG A 483 4.01 -26.98 10.25
CA ARG A 483 4.93 -27.78 9.45
C ARG A 483 4.71 -29.29 9.62
N GLN A 484 4.67 -29.76 10.86
CA GLN A 484 4.68 -31.20 11.19
C GLN A 484 3.30 -31.84 10.97
N ASP A 485 2.23 -31.19 11.41
CA ASP A 485 0.87 -31.76 11.38
C ASP A 485 0.15 -31.53 10.05
N TYR A 486 0.47 -30.42 9.35
CA TYR A 486 -0.25 -29.98 8.15
C TYR A 486 0.64 -29.93 6.90
N GLY A 487 1.94 -30.23 7.03
CA GLY A 487 2.88 -30.28 5.90
C GLY A 487 3.18 -28.92 5.27
N HIS A 488 2.91 -27.81 5.96
CA HIS A 488 3.16 -26.47 5.42
C HIS A 488 4.65 -26.12 5.41
N ARG A 489 5.05 -25.30 4.43
CA ARG A 489 6.34 -24.64 4.41
C ARG A 489 6.22 -23.32 5.16
N VAL A 490 6.86 -23.24 6.33
CA VAL A 490 6.72 -22.10 7.24
C VAL A 490 7.99 -21.26 7.23
N ARG A 491 7.84 -19.97 6.93
CA ARG A 491 8.87 -18.94 7.05
C ARG A 491 8.50 -18.00 8.19
N LEU A 492 9.34 -17.92 9.21
CA LEU A 492 9.20 -16.99 10.32
C LEU A 492 10.06 -15.76 10.05
N ALA A 493 9.40 -14.63 9.84
CA ALA A 493 9.99 -13.33 9.58
C ALA A 493 10.03 -12.53 10.89
N THR A 494 11.24 -12.33 11.45
CA THR A 494 11.47 -11.61 12.70
C THR A 494 12.88 -11.03 12.74
N HIS A 495 13.29 -10.46 13.88
CA HIS A 495 14.57 -9.80 14.05
C HIS A 495 15.76 -10.76 13.92
N GLY A 496 16.85 -10.30 13.27
CA GLY A 496 18.10 -11.05 13.04
C GLY A 496 18.66 -11.82 14.25
N VAL A 497 18.49 -11.29 15.46
CA VAL A 497 18.95 -11.94 16.71
C VAL A 497 18.31 -13.29 16.99
N PHE A 498 17.15 -13.59 16.40
CA PHE A 498 16.43 -14.85 16.60
C PHE A 498 16.70 -15.89 15.51
N LYS A 499 17.57 -15.60 14.54
CA LYS A 499 17.85 -16.49 13.41
C LYS A 499 18.17 -17.93 13.83
N SER A 500 19.20 -18.11 14.68
CA SER A 500 19.61 -19.45 15.12
C SER A 500 18.48 -20.17 15.85
N PHE A 501 17.74 -19.46 16.70
CA PHE A 501 16.62 -20.03 17.44
C PHE A 501 15.50 -20.55 16.52
N VAL A 502 15.21 -19.83 15.43
CA VAL A 502 14.20 -20.25 14.44
C VAL A 502 14.69 -21.45 13.62
N GLU A 503 15.94 -21.39 13.12
CA GLU A 503 16.53 -22.42 12.27
C GLU A 503 16.77 -23.74 13.02
N GLU A 504 17.22 -23.68 14.28
CA GLU A 504 17.40 -24.86 15.18
C GLU A 504 16.08 -25.59 15.45
N ASN A 505 14.96 -24.87 15.42
CA ASN A 505 13.62 -25.45 15.55
C ASN A 505 13.03 -25.90 14.20
N GLY A 506 13.82 -25.87 13.13
CA GLY A 506 13.46 -26.39 11.82
C GLY A 506 12.52 -25.50 11.01
N LEU A 507 12.50 -24.20 11.24
CA LEU A 507 11.70 -23.26 10.45
C LEU A 507 12.60 -22.42 9.53
N GLU A 508 12.07 -21.94 8.42
CA GLU A 508 12.80 -20.98 7.59
C GLU A 508 12.81 -19.61 8.27
N PHE A 509 13.97 -18.95 8.30
CA PHE A 509 14.12 -17.62 8.89
C PHE A 509 14.18 -16.52 7.81
N PHE A 510 13.56 -15.37 8.09
CA PHE A 510 13.72 -14.14 7.30
C PHE A 510 13.95 -12.94 8.22
N ASP A 511 14.98 -12.13 7.96
CA ASP A 511 15.31 -10.96 8.77
C ASP A 511 14.44 -9.76 8.37
N ILE A 512 13.63 -9.27 9.31
CA ILE A 512 12.84 -8.04 9.11
C ILE A 512 13.57 -6.77 9.54
N GLY A 513 14.81 -6.90 10.06
CA GLY A 513 15.56 -5.79 10.61
C GLY A 513 15.03 -5.32 11.96
N GLY A 514 15.59 -4.22 12.45
CA GLY A 514 15.32 -3.69 13.79
C GLY A 514 15.94 -4.53 14.90
N ASP A 515 16.14 -3.89 16.05
CA ASP A 515 16.66 -4.54 17.27
C ASP A 515 15.59 -4.51 18.38
N PRO A 516 15.10 -5.67 18.84
CA PRO A 516 14.17 -5.78 19.97
C PRO A 516 14.67 -5.05 21.22
N ALA A 517 15.98 -5.07 21.49
CA ALA A 517 16.55 -4.41 22.65
C ALA A 517 16.46 -2.87 22.52
N GLU A 518 16.73 -2.32 21.32
CA GLU A 518 16.52 -0.88 21.07
C GLU A 518 15.04 -0.48 21.16
N LEU A 519 14.12 -1.34 20.73
CA LEU A 519 12.67 -1.11 20.86
C LEU A 519 12.23 -1.14 22.33
N MET A 520 12.65 -2.15 23.09
CA MET A 520 12.32 -2.26 24.52
C MET A 520 12.94 -1.13 25.34
N ALA A 521 14.21 -0.78 25.11
CA ALA A 521 14.86 0.33 25.81
C ALA A 521 14.17 1.68 25.52
N TYR A 522 13.61 1.84 24.32
CA TYR A 522 12.80 3.02 24.00
C TYR A 522 11.48 3.03 24.76
N MET A 523 10.77 1.90 24.82
CA MET A 523 9.51 1.77 25.57
C MET A 523 9.72 1.94 27.08
N VAL A 524 10.86 1.51 27.64
CA VAL A 524 11.21 1.81 29.04
C VAL A 524 11.41 3.31 29.25
N LYS A 525 12.09 3.99 28.33
CA LYS A 525 12.37 5.44 28.41
C LYS A 525 11.15 6.31 28.10
N ASN A 526 10.22 5.79 27.29
CA ASN A 526 9.00 6.44 26.87
C ASN A 526 7.84 5.43 27.00
N PRO A 527 7.33 5.18 28.21
CA PRO A 527 6.34 4.12 28.39
C PRO A 527 4.96 4.47 27.82
N GLY A 528 4.82 5.65 27.20
CA GLY A 528 3.58 6.18 26.63
C GLY A 528 3.59 6.27 25.12
N LEU A 529 2.39 6.25 24.53
CA LEU A 529 2.15 6.36 23.09
C LEU A 529 2.67 7.67 22.47
N ILE A 530 2.76 8.74 23.27
CA ILE A 530 3.27 10.05 22.82
C ILE A 530 4.68 10.26 23.39
N PRO A 531 5.71 10.42 22.54
CA PRO A 531 7.07 10.64 22.99
C PRO A 531 7.20 11.93 23.79
N GLY A 532 7.99 11.91 24.87
CA GLY A 532 8.26 13.12 25.66
C GLY A 532 9.01 14.19 24.85
N ILE A 533 8.86 15.47 25.21
CA ILE A 533 9.51 16.63 24.54
C ILE A 533 11.04 16.44 24.41
N LYS A 534 11.68 15.73 25.36
CA LYS A 534 13.11 15.39 25.31
C LYS A 534 13.45 14.43 24.15
N SER A 535 12.61 13.41 23.90
CA SER A 535 12.77 12.49 22.77
C SER A 535 12.44 13.13 21.41
N ILE A 536 11.52 14.10 21.38
CA ILE A 536 11.26 14.92 20.17
C ILE A 536 12.52 15.71 19.79
N LYS A 537 13.15 16.39 20.77
CA LYS A 537 14.37 17.18 20.56
C LYS A 537 15.61 16.35 20.21
N ALA A 538 15.64 15.07 20.60
CA ALA A 538 16.74 14.16 20.31
C ALA A 538 16.68 13.53 18.90
N GLY A 539 15.60 13.73 18.14
CA GLY A 539 15.43 13.15 16.80
C GLY A 539 15.00 11.67 16.81
N ASP A 540 14.59 11.14 17.97
CA ASP A 540 14.22 9.73 18.14
C ASP A 540 13.06 9.32 17.22
N ILE A 541 12.10 10.23 16.97
CA ILE A 541 10.91 9.96 16.14
C ILE A 541 11.28 9.63 14.69
N ALA A 542 12.17 10.41 14.08
CA ALA A 542 12.58 10.17 12.69
C ALA A 542 13.37 8.85 12.56
N LYS A 543 14.23 8.53 13.54
CA LYS A 543 14.92 7.23 13.60
C LYS A 543 13.91 6.08 13.69
N ARG A 544 12.84 6.23 14.48
CA ARG A 544 11.80 5.19 14.65
C ARG A 544 10.91 5.04 13.42
N GLN A 545 10.49 6.13 12.79
CA GLN A 545 9.77 6.07 11.52
C GLN A 545 10.59 5.38 10.43
N LYS A 546 11.91 5.64 10.39
CA LYS A 546 12.82 4.92 9.48
C LYS A 546 12.89 3.43 9.80
N GLY A 547 13.09 3.06 11.06
CA GLY A 547 13.13 1.65 11.47
C GLY A 547 11.82 0.92 11.18
N MET A 548 10.67 1.58 11.35
CA MET A 548 9.38 1.01 10.98
C MET A 548 9.25 0.84 9.46
N ALA A 549 9.71 1.81 8.66
CA ALA A 549 9.72 1.68 7.20
C ALA A 549 10.56 0.48 6.75
N GLU A 550 11.75 0.29 7.35
CA GLU A 550 12.63 -0.86 7.09
C GLU A 550 11.94 -2.19 7.43
N ILE A 551 11.26 -2.28 8.59
CA ILE A 551 10.46 -3.44 8.98
C ILE A 551 9.33 -3.71 7.98
N MET A 552 8.58 -2.68 7.58
CA MET A 552 7.45 -2.85 6.66
C MET A 552 7.91 -3.31 5.26
N GLU A 553 9.02 -2.74 4.75
CA GLU A 553 9.65 -3.17 3.51
C GLU A 553 10.17 -4.61 3.60
N ALA A 554 10.75 -5.01 4.73
CA ALA A 554 11.22 -6.37 4.94
C ALA A 554 10.09 -7.37 5.12
N CYS A 555 8.98 -7.00 5.77
CA CYS A 555 7.76 -7.80 5.81
C CYS A 555 7.21 -8.05 4.39
N TRP A 556 7.24 -7.06 3.51
CA TRP A 556 6.89 -7.28 2.09
C TRP A 556 7.81 -8.31 1.42
N ARG A 557 9.13 -8.14 1.55
CA ARG A 557 10.11 -9.08 0.98
C ARG A 557 9.98 -10.49 1.56
N SER A 558 9.63 -10.63 2.84
CA SER A 558 9.39 -11.93 3.46
C SER A 558 8.28 -12.74 2.76
N CYS A 559 7.35 -12.07 2.08
CA CYS A 559 6.28 -12.70 1.31
C CYS A 559 6.76 -13.16 -0.09
N ALA A 560 7.72 -12.47 -0.69
CA ALA A 560 8.30 -12.73 -2.01
C ALA A 560 9.59 -11.89 -2.20
N ASP A 561 10.77 -12.51 -2.09
CA ASP A 561 12.06 -11.80 -2.16
C ASP A 561 12.79 -12.03 -3.50
N LEU A 562 13.00 -10.95 -4.24
CA LEU A 562 13.71 -10.92 -5.52
C LEU A 562 15.15 -11.43 -5.43
N THR A 563 15.81 -11.21 -4.28
CA THR A 563 17.22 -11.56 -4.08
C THR A 563 17.47 -13.07 -4.05
N GLU A 564 16.42 -13.88 -3.83
CA GLU A 564 16.51 -15.35 -3.91
C GLU A 564 16.88 -15.86 -5.32
N ILE A 565 16.78 -15.00 -6.35
CA ILE A 565 17.19 -15.31 -7.74
C ILE A 565 18.68 -15.00 -7.98
N GLU A 566 19.29 -14.11 -7.20
CA GLU A 566 20.66 -13.63 -7.42
C GLU A 566 21.74 -14.59 -6.89
N ASP A 567 21.37 -15.44 -5.92
CA ASP A 567 22.27 -16.29 -5.13
C ASP A 567 22.50 -17.72 -5.70
N GLU A 568 22.36 -17.92 -7.01
CA GLU A 568 22.66 -19.20 -7.70
C GLU A 568 24.13 -19.66 -7.56
N GLN A 569 25.05 -18.76 -7.18
CA GLN A 569 26.45 -19.11 -6.90
C GLN A 569 26.64 -19.80 -5.55
N SER A 570 25.66 -19.74 -4.64
CA SER A 570 25.70 -20.52 -3.41
C SER A 570 25.21 -21.94 -3.68
N SER A 571 26.12 -22.79 -4.14
CA SER A 571 25.97 -24.25 -4.27
C SER A 571 25.60 -24.98 -2.95
N LYS A 572 25.21 -24.26 -1.90
CA LYS A 572 24.89 -24.74 -0.55
C LYS A 572 23.43 -24.56 -0.14
N ARG A 573 22.56 -23.83 -0.87
CA ARG A 573 21.12 -23.74 -0.55
C ARG A 573 20.26 -24.11 -1.74
N ASN A 574 19.86 -25.38 -1.77
CA ASN A 574 18.89 -25.94 -2.72
C ASN A 574 17.46 -25.52 -2.35
N THR A 575 17.22 -24.22 -2.09
CA THR A 575 15.93 -23.73 -1.59
C THR A 575 15.10 -23.12 -2.71
N ARG A 576 13.99 -23.79 -3.05
CA ARG A 576 12.92 -23.29 -3.92
C ARG A 576 12.49 -21.89 -3.48
N ALA A 577 12.31 -20.96 -4.43
CA ALA A 577 11.88 -19.60 -4.14
C ALA A 577 10.56 -19.57 -3.34
N PHE A 578 10.41 -18.59 -2.45
CA PHE A 578 9.25 -18.50 -1.55
C PHE A 578 8.26 -17.43 -2.01
N VAL A 579 6.99 -17.85 -2.22
CA VAL A 579 5.86 -16.94 -2.42
C VAL A 579 4.74 -17.34 -1.47
N ALA A 580 4.33 -16.42 -0.60
CA ALA A 580 3.33 -16.66 0.43
C ALA A 580 1.95 -17.00 -0.17
N HIS A 581 1.28 -17.98 0.44
CA HIS A 581 -0.13 -18.32 0.19
C HIS A 581 -1.06 -17.77 1.28
N ALA A 582 -0.52 -17.50 2.46
CA ALA A 582 -1.22 -16.89 3.59
C ALA A 582 -0.22 -16.17 4.52
N ILE A 583 -0.71 -15.19 5.28
CA ILE A 583 0.07 -14.43 6.27
C ILE A 583 -0.51 -14.68 7.66
N ILE A 584 0.33 -15.05 8.61
CA ILE A 584 0.06 -14.93 10.05
C ILE A 584 0.91 -13.78 10.57
N ALA A 585 0.36 -12.87 11.36
CA ALA A 585 1.15 -11.75 11.88
C ALA A 585 0.68 -11.30 13.26
N ASN A 586 1.57 -10.66 14.01
CA ASN A 586 1.16 -9.85 15.16
C ASN A 586 0.95 -8.38 14.74
N PRO A 587 0.08 -7.62 15.43
CA PRO A 587 -0.20 -6.22 15.08
C PRO A 587 1.01 -5.30 15.02
N PRO A 588 2.03 -5.43 15.91
CA PRO A 588 3.22 -4.58 15.86
C PRO A 588 4.02 -4.60 14.55
N SER A 589 3.73 -5.53 13.64
CA SER A 589 4.34 -5.56 12.30
C SER A 589 3.83 -4.48 11.35
N PHE A 590 2.58 -4.02 11.51
CA PHE A 590 1.86 -2.98 10.72
C PHE A 590 1.80 -3.17 9.19
N ALA A 591 2.62 -4.01 8.58
CA ALA A 591 2.67 -4.27 7.15
C ALA A 591 1.66 -5.32 6.68
N HIS A 592 1.21 -6.18 7.60
CA HIS A 592 0.46 -7.41 7.36
C HIS A 592 -0.73 -7.24 6.39
N ILE A 593 -1.66 -6.34 6.68
CA ILE A 593 -2.90 -6.13 5.90
C ILE A 593 -2.62 -5.54 4.53
N HIS A 594 -1.59 -4.70 4.42
CA HIS A 594 -1.20 -4.10 3.15
C HIS A 594 -0.50 -5.11 2.23
N CYS A 595 0.34 -5.99 2.80
CA CYS A 595 0.94 -7.11 2.06
C CYS A 595 -0.14 -8.09 1.59
N ALA A 596 -1.10 -8.41 2.47
CA ALA A 596 -2.23 -9.29 2.16
C ALA A 596 -3.13 -8.70 1.06
N GLU A 597 -3.44 -7.40 1.12
CA GLU A 597 -4.17 -6.65 0.08
C GLU A 597 -3.45 -6.72 -1.26
N LYS A 598 -2.13 -6.47 -1.27
CA LYS A 598 -1.34 -6.50 -2.50
C LYS A 598 -1.35 -7.89 -3.15
N LEU A 599 -1.16 -8.94 -2.36
CA LEU A 599 -1.09 -10.32 -2.88
C LEU A 599 -2.47 -10.93 -3.14
N GLY A 600 -3.51 -10.43 -2.48
CA GLY A 600 -4.85 -11.01 -2.53
C GLY A 600 -4.94 -12.34 -1.80
N ILE A 601 -4.23 -12.47 -0.66
CA ILE A 601 -4.14 -13.71 0.13
C ILE A 601 -4.73 -13.54 1.54
N PRO A 602 -5.11 -14.63 2.22
CA PRO A 602 -5.65 -14.57 3.58
C PRO A 602 -4.63 -14.02 4.59
N LEU A 603 -5.15 -13.29 5.58
CA LEU A 603 -4.42 -12.76 6.72
C LEU A 603 -5.09 -13.25 8.00
N HIS A 604 -4.29 -13.73 8.95
CA HIS A 604 -4.73 -14.07 10.30
C HIS A 604 -3.85 -13.36 11.32
N LEU A 605 -4.45 -12.58 12.21
CA LEU A 605 -3.72 -11.91 13.28
C LEU A 605 -3.68 -12.79 14.52
N MET A 606 -2.50 -12.93 15.11
CA MET A 606 -2.34 -13.69 16.34
C MET A 606 -1.51 -12.90 17.33
N PHE A 607 -1.94 -12.88 18.58
CA PHE A 607 -1.23 -12.09 19.58
C PHE A 607 -1.40 -12.59 21.01
N THR A 608 -0.49 -12.17 21.87
CA THR A 608 -0.42 -12.56 23.28
C THR A 608 -1.16 -11.59 24.18
N MET A 609 -1.51 -10.38 23.73
CA MET A 609 -2.28 -9.42 24.51
C MET A 609 -3.45 -8.86 23.71
N PRO A 610 -4.54 -8.37 24.36
CA PRO A 610 -5.72 -7.94 23.64
C PRO A 610 -5.46 -6.71 22.76
N TRP A 611 -5.92 -6.80 21.52
CA TRP A 611 -5.82 -5.75 20.50
C TRP A 611 -7.17 -5.45 19.82
N SER A 612 -8.18 -6.28 20.07
CA SER A 612 -9.52 -6.17 19.52
C SER A 612 -10.44 -5.50 20.54
N PRO A 613 -11.30 -4.56 20.12
CA PRO A 613 -12.25 -3.88 21.00
C PRO A 613 -13.08 -4.86 21.85
N THR A 614 -13.20 -4.57 23.14
CA THR A 614 -14.10 -5.28 24.07
C THR A 614 -14.49 -4.38 25.24
N GLN A 615 -15.65 -4.65 25.82
CA GLN A 615 -16.15 -4.03 27.03
C GLN A 615 -15.52 -4.62 28.31
N GLU A 616 -14.86 -5.78 28.24
CA GLU A 616 -14.41 -6.49 29.44
C GLU A 616 -13.13 -5.90 30.07
N PHE A 617 -12.16 -5.50 29.25
CA PHE A 617 -10.90 -4.91 29.70
C PHE A 617 -10.40 -3.86 28.72
N PRO A 618 -9.69 -2.82 29.20
CA PRO A 618 -9.15 -1.78 28.34
C PRO A 618 -7.99 -2.32 27.50
N GLN A 619 -7.64 -1.57 26.46
CA GLN A 619 -6.47 -1.81 25.65
C GLN A 619 -5.21 -1.70 26.56
N PRO A 620 -4.29 -2.69 26.58
CA PRO A 620 -3.21 -2.78 27.58
C PRO A 620 -2.20 -1.64 27.61
N ILE A 621 -2.03 -0.93 26.49
CA ILE A 621 -1.08 0.19 26.30
C ILE A 621 -1.73 1.57 26.49
N ALA A 622 -2.98 1.64 26.98
CA ALA A 622 -3.69 2.89 27.31
C ALA A 622 -4.19 2.94 28.76
N ASN A 623 -4.11 4.13 29.40
CA ASN A 623 -4.78 4.42 30.68
C ASN A 623 -5.93 5.42 30.45
N ILE A 624 -7.14 4.94 30.20
CA ILE A 624 -8.28 5.84 30.07
C ILE A 624 -8.89 6.07 31.46
N LYS A 625 -8.77 7.30 31.97
CA LYS A 625 -9.51 7.73 33.14
C LYS A 625 -10.99 7.90 32.74
N SER A 626 -11.85 7.20 33.49
CA SER A 626 -13.29 7.02 33.27
C SER A 626 -13.95 8.05 32.35
N THR A 627 -14.57 7.59 31.28
CA THR A 627 -15.54 8.41 30.55
C THR A 627 -16.81 8.58 31.38
N ALA A 628 -17.61 9.62 31.11
CA ALA A 628 -18.92 9.82 31.75
C ALA A 628 -19.94 8.68 31.48
N GLN A 629 -19.59 7.71 30.63
CA GLN A 629 -20.45 6.63 30.15
C GLN A 629 -20.23 5.27 30.84
N GLY A 630 -19.33 5.19 31.82
CA GLY A 630 -19.07 3.99 32.62
C GLY A 630 -17.87 3.14 32.15
N PRO A 631 -17.45 2.13 32.94
CA PRO A 631 -16.20 1.40 32.71
C PRO A 631 -16.20 0.54 31.44
N ARG A 632 -17.34 -0.05 31.06
CA ARG A 632 -17.45 -0.91 29.87
C ARG A 632 -17.23 -0.17 28.55
N THR A 633 -17.84 1.01 28.41
CA THR A 633 -17.67 1.85 27.21
C THR A 633 -16.27 2.48 27.16
N THR A 634 -15.69 2.76 28.33
CA THR A 634 -14.30 3.22 28.46
C THR A 634 -13.32 2.17 27.96
N ASN A 635 -13.53 0.90 28.31
CA ASN A 635 -12.74 -0.23 27.80
C ASN A 635 -12.84 -0.36 26.27
N GLU A 636 -14.05 -0.40 25.72
CA GLU A 636 -14.30 -0.55 24.28
C GLU A 636 -13.66 0.59 23.48
N SER A 637 -13.83 1.84 23.93
CA SER A 637 -13.32 3.04 23.23
C SER A 637 -11.80 3.16 23.26
N SER A 638 -11.13 2.51 24.23
CA SER A 638 -9.68 2.59 24.36
C SER A 638 -8.93 2.04 23.15
N TYR A 639 -9.50 1.04 22.48
CA TYR A 639 -8.91 0.42 21.30
C TYR A 639 -8.91 1.38 20.10
N SER A 640 -10.04 2.03 19.82
CA SER A 640 -10.15 3.00 18.72
C SER A 640 -9.23 4.21 18.92
N ILE A 641 -9.07 4.66 20.17
CA ILE A 641 -8.18 5.77 20.51
C ILE A 641 -6.71 5.39 20.25
N VAL A 642 -6.30 4.20 20.71
CA VAL A 642 -4.93 3.70 20.47
C VAL A 642 -4.65 3.53 18.99
N GLU A 643 -5.60 2.99 18.22
CA GLU A 643 -5.46 2.83 16.78
C GLU A 643 -5.35 4.18 16.06
N MET A 644 -6.16 5.17 16.45
CA MET A 644 -6.09 6.53 15.90
C MET A 644 -4.73 7.19 16.17
N LEU A 645 -4.20 7.08 17.40
CA LEU A 645 -2.88 7.62 17.75
C LEU A 645 -1.75 6.91 17.00
N THR A 646 -1.86 5.58 16.88
CA THR A 646 -0.92 4.76 16.10
C THR A 646 -0.90 5.21 14.63
N TRP A 647 -2.09 5.45 14.05
CA TRP A 647 -2.21 5.96 12.69
C TRP A 647 -1.57 7.34 12.52
N GLN A 648 -1.81 8.28 13.44
CA GLN A 648 -1.19 9.62 13.35
C GLN A 648 0.34 9.56 13.32
N GLY A 649 0.96 8.65 14.08
CA GLY A 649 2.42 8.47 14.09
C GLY A 649 2.98 7.78 12.84
N LEU A 650 2.20 6.90 12.21
CA LEU A 650 2.66 6.02 11.13
C LEU A 650 2.07 6.32 9.75
N ALA A 651 1.08 7.21 9.61
CA ALA A 651 0.36 7.46 8.37
C ALA A 651 1.29 7.78 7.19
N SER A 652 2.31 8.62 7.41
CA SER A 652 3.28 8.98 6.38
C SER A 652 4.14 7.78 5.94
N VAL A 653 4.58 6.95 6.88
CA VAL A 653 5.36 5.74 6.64
C VAL A 653 4.50 4.71 5.90
N THR A 654 3.30 4.45 6.38
CA THR A 654 2.36 3.49 5.80
C THR A 654 1.92 3.89 4.40
N ASN A 655 1.50 5.14 4.18
CA ASN A 655 1.07 5.59 2.85
C ASN A 655 2.23 5.67 1.86
N LYS A 656 3.45 5.99 2.33
CA LYS A 656 4.65 5.89 1.50
C LYS A 656 4.90 4.44 1.08
N PHE A 657 4.89 3.50 2.02
CA PHE A 657 5.05 2.07 1.74
C PHE A 657 3.99 1.55 0.75
N ARG A 658 2.71 1.89 0.97
CA ARG A 658 1.60 1.54 0.06
C ARG A 658 1.84 2.09 -1.35
N ARG A 659 2.14 3.38 -1.48
CA ARG A 659 2.28 4.06 -2.78
C ARG A 659 3.55 3.68 -3.54
N GLU A 660 4.68 3.59 -2.85
CA GLU A 660 6.01 3.47 -3.45
C GLU A 660 6.44 2.02 -3.58
N THR A 661 6.14 1.16 -2.60
CA THR A 661 6.54 -0.25 -2.58
C THR A 661 5.45 -1.15 -3.16
N LEU A 662 4.23 -1.07 -2.61
CA LEU A 662 3.15 -1.99 -3.01
C LEU A 662 2.40 -1.53 -4.27
N GLY A 663 2.45 -0.24 -4.61
CA GLY A 663 1.64 0.34 -5.67
C GLY A 663 0.14 0.30 -5.36
N LEU A 664 -0.24 0.35 -4.08
CA LEU A 664 -1.61 0.47 -3.60
C LEU A 664 -1.99 1.95 -3.38
N PRO A 665 -3.29 2.32 -3.44
CA PRO A 665 -3.76 3.65 -3.07
C PRO A 665 -3.44 3.98 -1.61
N GLU A 666 -3.27 5.27 -1.32
CA GLU A 666 -3.14 5.76 0.06
C GLU A 666 -4.44 5.54 0.85
N LEU A 667 -4.32 5.33 2.15
CA LEU A 667 -5.48 5.28 3.05
C LEU A 667 -5.76 6.67 3.61
N SER A 668 -7.03 7.04 3.59
CA SER A 668 -7.58 8.12 4.39
C SER A 668 -7.53 7.78 5.88
N THR A 669 -7.51 8.80 6.74
CA THR A 669 -7.58 8.59 8.20
C THR A 669 -8.83 7.80 8.61
N SER A 670 -9.95 8.04 7.94
CA SER A 670 -11.19 7.27 8.14
C SER A 670 -11.05 5.81 7.72
N ALA A 671 -10.37 5.51 6.62
CA ALA A 671 -10.16 4.13 6.17
C ALA A 671 -9.22 3.36 7.07
N ALA A 672 -8.20 4.02 7.60
CA ALA A 672 -7.20 3.38 8.44
C ALA A 672 -7.67 3.13 9.88
N THR A 673 -8.50 4.02 10.44
CA THR A 673 -9.03 3.86 11.81
C THR A 673 -10.08 2.74 11.82
N THR A 674 -10.03 1.83 12.79
CA THR A 674 -10.89 0.62 12.90
C THR A 674 -10.83 -0.32 11.70
N MET A 675 -9.78 -0.24 10.87
CA MET A 675 -9.70 -1.00 9.61
C MET A 675 -9.75 -2.51 9.87
N ILE A 676 -9.02 -2.99 10.89
CA ILE A 676 -8.93 -4.41 11.23
C ILE A 676 -10.29 -4.96 11.70
N GLU A 677 -11.01 -4.16 12.50
CA GLU A 677 -12.36 -4.50 12.97
C GLU A 677 -13.36 -4.49 11.81
N ARG A 678 -13.38 -3.43 11.00
CA ARG A 678 -14.31 -3.24 9.88
C ARG A 678 -14.16 -4.31 8.80
N LEU A 679 -12.92 -4.72 8.52
CA LEU A 679 -12.62 -5.82 7.59
C LEU A 679 -12.83 -7.21 8.23
N ARG A 680 -13.16 -7.28 9.53
CA ARG A 680 -13.30 -8.52 10.31
C ARG A 680 -12.12 -9.47 10.11
N VAL A 681 -10.91 -8.92 10.17
CA VAL A 681 -9.68 -9.72 10.01
C VAL A 681 -9.68 -10.81 11.08
N PRO A 682 -9.54 -12.10 10.71
CA PRO A 682 -9.48 -13.19 11.67
C PRO A 682 -8.40 -12.98 12.72
N TYR A 683 -8.74 -13.29 13.97
CA TYR A 683 -7.87 -13.05 15.12
C TYR A 683 -7.82 -14.28 16.03
N THR A 684 -6.65 -14.67 16.52
CA THR A 684 -6.52 -15.69 17.57
C THR A 684 -5.58 -15.23 18.68
N TYR A 685 -6.08 -15.24 19.91
CA TYR A 685 -5.31 -14.90 21.08
C TYR A 685 -4.63 -16.11 21.70
N CYS A 686 -3.33 -15.95 21.96
CA CYS A 686 -2.41 -17.00 22.41
C CYS A 686 -2.33 -17.04 23.94
N TRP A 687 -3.49 -17.03 24.62
CA TRP A 687 -3.59 -17.14 26.07
C TRP A 687 -4.58 -18.22 26.48
N SER A 688 -4.44 -18.73 27.69
CA SER A 688 -5.34 -19.74 28.24
C SER A 688 -6.76 -19.21 28.46
N PRO A 689 -7.81 -19.86 27.93
CA PRO A 689 -9.19 -19.56 28.29
C PRO A 689 -9.52 -19.89 29.75
N ALA A 690 -8.74 -20.72 30.44
CA ALA A 690 -8.86 -20.95 31.88
C ALA A 690 -8.45 -19.72 32.71
N LEU A 691 -7.50 -18.93 32.21
CA LEU A 691 -7.05 -17.68 32.83
C LEU A 691 -7.89 -16.49 32.36
N ILE A 692 -8.02 -16.31 31.05
CA ILE A 692 -8.76 -15.19 30.43
C ILE A 692 -9.77 -15.79 29.45
N PRO A 693 -11.05 -15.95 29.84
CA PRO A 693 -12.06 -16.50 28.95
C PRO A 693 -12.31 -15.56 27.76
N LYS A 694 -12.80 -16.11 26.65
CA LYS A 694 -13.24 -15.31 25.49
C LYS A 694 -14.34 -14.31 25.91
N PRO A 695 -14.13 -13.00 25.75
CA PRO A 695 -15.16 -11.98 25.95
C PRO A 695 -16.43 -12.29 25.14
N LYS A 696 -17.59 -12.08 25.78
CA LYS A 696 -18.90 -12.40 25.19
C LYS A 696 -19.32 -11.48 24.04
N ASP A 697 -18.65 -10.34 23.90
CA ASP A 697 -18.88 -9.35 22.86
C ASP A 697 -17.98 -9.55 21.63
N TRP A 698 -17.07 -10.53 21.64
CA TRP A 698 -16.30 -10.92 20.47
C TRP A 698 -17.08 -11.85 19.53
N GLY A 699 -16.95 -11.58 18.23
CA GLY A 699 -17.56 -12.38 17.17
C GLY A 699 -16.89 -13.74 16.94
N SER A 700 -17.40 -14.48 15.97
CA SER A 700 -16.86 -15.79 15.54
C SER A 700 -15.52 -15.71 14.80
N HIS A 701 -15.06 -14.51 14.46
CA HIS A 701 -13.78 -14.29 13.78
C HIS A 701 -12.61 -14.05 14.76
N ILE A 702 -12.88 -14.03 16.07
CA ILE A 702 -11.89 -13.83 17.13
C ILE A 702 -11.91 -15.03 18.08
N ASP A 703 -10.82 -15.76 18.19
CA ASP A 703 -10.71 -16.97 19.00
C ASP A 703 -9.66 -16.83 20.12
N VAL A 704 -9.76 -17.68 21.13
CA VAL A 704 -8.78 -17.82 22.22
C VAL A 704 -8.32 -19.27 22.21
N ALA A 705 -7.05 -19.50 21.85
CA ALA A 705 -6.56 -20.85 21.54
C ALA A 705 -5.88 -21.56 22.73
N GLY A 706 -5.37 -20.82 23.71
CA GLY A 706 -4.44 -21.34 24.70
C GLY A 706 -3.03 -20.78 24.51
N PHE A 707 -2.16 -21.03 25.49
CA PHE A 707 -0.74 -20.64 25.40
C PHE A 707 0.02 -21.57 24.44
N TYR A 708 0.95 -21.01 23.66
CA TYR A 708 1.78 -21.80 22.75
C TYR A 708 3.12 -22.09 23.44
N PHE A 709 3.25 -23.28 24.01
CA PHE A 709 4.46 -23.71 24.70
C PHE A 709 5.45 -24.38 23.73
N LEU A 710 6.73 -24.16 23.99
CA LEU A 710 7.85 -24.83 23.33
C LEU A 710 8.66 -25.56 24.41
N PRO A 711 8.84 -26.90 24.34
CA PRO A 711 9.42 -27.70 25.42
C PRO A 711 10.96 -27.61 25.44
N LEU A 712 11.48 -26.47 25.86
CA LEU A 712 12.93 -26.16 25.90
C LEU A 712 13.66 -26.86 27.04
N GLY A 713 12.97 -27.18 28.13
CA GLY A 713 13.52 -27.75 29.35
C GLY A 713 13.83 -29.25 29.28
N SER A 714 13.30 -29.96 28.29
CA SER A 714 13.40 -31.43 28.19
C SER A 714 14.83 -31.96 28.02
N GLN A 715 15.72 -31.17 27.42
CA GLN A 715 17.13 -31.52 27.20
C GLN A 715 18.09 -30.67 28.04
N TYR A 716 17.56 -29.84 28.95
CA TYR A 716 18.39 -28.96 29.76
C TYR A 716 19.07 -29.74 30.90
N GLN A 717 20.37 -29.54 31.03
CA GLN A 717 21.14 -30.03 32.18
C GLN A 717 21.56 -28.83 33.03
N PRO A 718 21.11 -28.74 34.30
CA PRO A 718 21.52 -27.66 35.18
C PRO A 718 23.02 -27.78 35.50
N PRO A 719 23.72 -26.65 35.66
CA PRO A 719 25.03 -26.62 36.31
C PRO A 719 25.00 -27.27 37.70
N GLU A 720 26.11 -27.88 38.10
CA GLU A 720 26.23 -28.65 39.36
C GLU A 720 25.89 -27.80 40.59
N ASP A 721 26.38 -26.55 40.63
CA ASP A 721 26.11 -25.60 41.70
C ASP A 721 24.62 -25.23 41.84
N LEU A 722 23.89 -25.14 40.73
CA LEU A 722 22.44 -24.94 40.74
C LEU A 722 21.71 -26.20 41.23
N ALA A 723 22.14 -27.38 40.77
CA ALA A 723 21.54 -28.64 41.21
C ALA A 723 21.71 -28.85 42.72
N ASP A 724 22.92 -28.60 43.25
CA ASP A 724 23.23 -28.69 44.68
C ASP A 724 22.41 -27.69 45.49
N PHE A 725 22.28 -26.44 45.03
CA PHE A 725 21.48 -25.43 45.71
C PHE A 725 20.00 -25.85 45.79
N LEU A 726 19.43 -26.37 44.69
CA LEU A 726 18.05 -26.84 44.67
C LEU A 726 17.86 -28.02 45.63
N ALA A 727 18.79 -28.98 45.68
CA ALA A 727 18.74 -30.15 46.54
C ALA A 727 18.92 -29.83 48.04
N ALA A 728 19.59 -28.73 48.39
CA ALA A 728 19.97 -28.39 49.77
C ALA A 728 18.81 -27.94 50.69
N GLY A 729 17.55 -27.97 50.27
CA GLY A 729 16.42 -27.55 51.13
C GLY A 729 15.08 -27.36 50.41
N GLU A 730 14.19 -26.57 51.01
CA GLU A 730 12.84 -26.29 50.50
C GLU A 730 12.82 -25.48 49.19
N PRO A 731 11.86 -25.71 48.27
CA PRO A 731 11.80 -25.04 46.97
C PRO A 731 11.92 -23.50 47.06
N PRO A 732 12.94 -22.88 46.43
CA PRO A 732 13.14 -21.43 46.49
C PRO A 732 12.07 -20.65 45.73
N VAL A 733 11.97 -19.35 46.00
CA VAL A 733 11.21 -18.40 45.17
C VAL A 733 12.08 -17.95 43.99
N TYR A 734 11.55 -17.94 42.78
CA TYR A 734 12.23 -17.33 41.63
C TYR A 734 11.97 -15.83 41.60
N ILE A 735 13.01 -15.03 41.35
CA ILE A 735 12.91 -13.58 41.14
C ILE A 735 13.69 -13.21 39.89
N GLY A 736 12.98 -12.74 38.86
CA GLY A 736 13.60 -12.34 37.61
C GLY A 736 12.75 -11.39 36.79
N PHE A 737 13.29 -10.20 36.51
CA PHE A 737 12.61 -9.17 35.73
C PHE A 737 12.92 -9.22 34.22
N GLY A 738 13.67 -10.23 33.75
CA GLY A 738 14.00 -10.37 32.33
C GLY A 738 14.99 -9.31 31.84
N SER A 739 14.90 -8.91 30.56
CA SER A 739 15.82 -7.95 29.93
C SER A 739 15.48 -6.48 30.20
N ILE A 740 14.89 -6.17 31.35
CA ILE A 740 14.53 -4.79 31.72
C ILE A 740 15.79 -4.01 32.10
N VAL A 741 15.95 -2.83 31.50
CA VAL A 741 16.99 -1.87 31.88
C VAL A 741 16.48 -1.08 33.08
N VAL A 742 17.17 -1.19 34.20
CA VAL A 742 16.89 -0.42 35.42
C VAL A 742 17.96 0.66 35.58
N ASP A 743 17.57 1.84 36.09
CA ASP A 743 18.49 2.97 36.25
C ASP A 743 19.60 2.69 37.29
N ASP A 744 19.27 1.96 38.36
CA ASP A 744 20.19 1.54 39.43
C ASP A 744 20.04 0.04 39.73
N PRO A 745 20.83 -0.82 39.05
CA PRO A 745 20.80 -2.27 39.26
C PRO A 745 21.22 -2.72 40.66
N ASP A 746 22.13 -1.99 41.30
CA ASP A 746 22.66 -2.34 42.63
C ASP A 746 21.61 -2.05 43.72
N ALA A 747 20.89 -0.92 43.61
CA ALA A 747 19.77 -0.62 44.50
C ALA A 747 18.64 -1.64 44.36
N MET A 748 18.29 -2.03 43.13
CA MET A 748 17.28 -3.08 42.88
C MET A 748 17.72 -4.42 43.47
N THR A 749 18.99 -4.80 43.32
CA THR A 749 19.55 -6.03 43.88
C THR A 749 19.47 -6.03 45.41
N THR A 750 19.84 -4.92 46.04
CA THR A 750 19.76 -4.74 47.51
C THR A 750 18.32 -4.87 48.00
N LEU A 751 17.36 -4.24 47.32
CA LEU A 751 15.93 -4.34 47.63
C LEU A 751 15.45 -5.80 47.58
N ILE A 752 15.85 -6.55 46.54
CA ILE A 752 15.50 -7.98 46.41
C ILE A 752 16.08 -8.78 47.57
N PHE A 753 17.34 -8.57 47.92
CA PHE A 753 18.00 -9.26 49.03
C PHE A 753 17.32 -8.98 50.37
N ASP A 754 16.96 -7.73 50.63
CA ASP A 754 16.23 -7.34 51.83
C ASP A 754 14.83 -7.96 51.89
N ALA A 755 14.12 -8.02 50.76
CA ALA A 755 12.81 -8.68 50.68
C ALA A 755 12.93 -10.18 50.97
N VAL A 756 13.88 -10.88 50.34
CA VAL A 756 14.12 -12.31 50.56
C VAL A 756 14.43 -12.58 52.03
N LYS A 757 15.31 -11.77 52.65
CA LYS A 757 15.63 -11.87 54.08
C LYS A 757 14.40 -11.71 54.97
N LYS A 758 13.50 -10.77 54.64
CA LYS A 758 12.24 -10.56 55.38
C LYS A 758 11.26 -11.72 55.23
N THR A 759 11.23 -12.39 54.07
CA THR A 759 10.37 -13.56 53.86
C THR A 759 10.88 -14.82 54.56
N GLY A 760 12.19 -14.92 54.83
CA GLY A 760 12.82 -16.14 55.36
C GLY A 760 12.88 -17.32 54.38
N HIS A 761 12.55 -17.12 53.10
CA HIS A 761 12.57 -18.16 52.07
C HIS A 761 13.88 -18.13 51.28
N ARG A 762 14.27 -19.28 50.71
CA ARG A 762 15.38 -19.34 49.74
C ARG A 762 14.96 -18.68 48.41
N ALA A 763 15.90 -18.12 47.66
CA ALA A 763 15.58 -17.43 46.40
C ALA A 763 16.58 -17.71 45.27
N LEU A 764 16.05 -17.86 44.05
CA LEU A 764 16.81 -17.83 42.79
C LEU A 764 16.65 -16.45 42.17
N VAL A 765 17.73 -15.67 42.10
CA VAL A 765 17.71 -14.31 41.53
C VAL A 765 18.38 -14.33 40.16
N SER A 766 17.59 -14.12 39.11
CA SER A 766 18.10 -14.06 37.73
C SER A 766 18.82 -12.75 37.48
N LYS A 767 20.08 -12.82 37.01
CA LYS A 767 20.90 -11.63 36.74
C LYS A 767 20.36 -10.75 35.60
N GLY A 768 19.70 -11.36 34.61
CA GLY A 768 19.13 -10.67 33.44
C GLY A 768 20.16 -9.86 32.61
N TRP A 769 19.68 -9.03 31.67
CA TRP A 769 20.52 -8.08 30.91
C TRP A 769 20.76 -6.77 31.68
N GLY A 770 19.95 -6.48 32.71
CA GLY A 770 19.98 -5.23 33.47
C GLY A 770 21.08 -5.14 34.52
N GLY A 771 21.95 -6.15 34.65
CA GLY A 771 23.06 -6.13 35.61
C GLY A 771 22.66 -6.36 37.08
N ILE A 772 21.51 -7.00 37.33
CA ILE A 772 21.09 -7.37 38.69
C ILE A 772 22.07 -8.41 39.24
N GLY A 773 22.55 -8.22 40.48
CA GLY A 773 23.52 -9.11 41.11
C GLY A 773 24.98 -8.81 40.76
N GLY A 774 25.34 -7.54 40.61
CA GLY A 774 26.71 -7.09 40.34
C GLY A 774 27.73 -7.68 41.31
N ASP A 775 28.95 -7.96 40.81
CA ASP A 775 30.02 -8.68 41.53
C ASP A 775 30.54 -7.96 42.80
N LYS A 776 30.02 -6.76 43.10
CA LYS A 776 30.41 -5.91 44.24
C LYS A 776 29.54 -6.11 45.49
N LEU A 777 28.37 -6.74 45.38
CA LEU A 777 27.43 -6.92 46.49
C LEU A 777 27.63 -8.30 47.15
N GLU A 778 27.73 -8.32 48.48
CA GLU A 778 27.83 -9.56 49.24
C GLU A 778 26.50 -10.32 49.19
N LYS A 779 26.57 -11.56 48.70
CA LYS A 779 25.41 -12.42 48.46
C LYS A 779 24.87 -12.97 49.79
N PRO A 780 23.58 -12.76 50.13
CA PRO A 780 22.98 -13.33 51.34
C PRO A 780 22.94 -14.86 51.32
N GLU A 781 23.00 -15.47 52.51
CA GLU A 781 22.76 -16.90 52.69
C GLU A 781 21.35 -17.27 52.20
N GLY A 782 21.21 -18.41 51.52
CA GLY A 782 19.92 -18.86 50.96
C GLY A 782 19.50 -18.21 49.63
N VAL A 783 20.32 -17.32 49.06
CA VAL A 783 20.14 -16.81 47.70
C VAL A 783 21.00 -17.60 46.72
N PHE A 784 20.59 -17.74 45.46
CA PHE A 784 21.43 -18.21 44.36
C PHE A 784 21.31 -17.26 43.16
N MET A 785 22.44 -16.87 42.59
CA MET A 785 22.47 -15.97 41.44
C MET A 785 22.38 -16.79 40.16
N LEU A 786 21.20 -16.77 39.54
CA LEU A 786 20.88 -17.62 38.41
C LEU A 786 21.34 -17.00 37.08
N GLY A 787 22.00 -17.81 36.26
CA GLY A 787 22.28 -17.50 34.85
C GLY A 787 21.09 -17.79 33.94
N ASN A 788 21.36 -18.07 32.66
CA ASN A 788 20.30 -18.46 31.73
C ASN A 788 19.80 -19.89 32.03
N CYS A 789 18.49 -20.02 32.28
CA CYS A 789 17.83 -21.29 32.55
C CYS A 789 16.42 -21.31 31.91
N PRO A 790 16.01 -22.38 31.20
CA PRO A 790 14.67 -22.50 30.64
C PRO A 790 13.59 -22.48 31.73
N HIS A 791 12.60 -21.58 31.60
CA HIS A 791 11.56 -21.41 32.62
C HIS A 791 10.66 -22.65 32.79
N ASP A 792 10.42 -23.40 31.72
CA ASP A 792 9.62 -24.62 31.75
C ASP A 792 10.27 -25.76 32.54
N TRP A 793 11.61 -25.77 32.64
CA TRP A 793 12.34 -26.61 33.58
C TRP A 793 12.39 -25.98 34.98
N LEU A 794 12.86 -24.73 35.05
CA LEU A 794 13.14 -24.04 36.30
C LEU A 794 11.93 -23.94 37.22
N PHE A 795 10.77 -23.57 36.68
CA PHE A 795 9.59 -23.30 37.50
C PHE A 795 8.96 -24.57 38.09
N GLN A 796 9.40 -25.76 37.68
CA GLN A 796 9.05 -27.01 38.36
C GLN A 796 9.69 -27.11 39.75
N HIS A 797 10.80 -26.39 39.97
CA HIS A 797 11.64 -26.48 41.17
C HIS A 797 11.49 -25.30 42.13
N VAL A 798 10.48 -24.43 41.93
CA VAL A 798 10.28 -23.21 42.72
C VAL A 798 8.91 -23.20 43.41
N SER A 799 8.79 -22.46 44.51
CA SER A 799 7.54 -22.31 45.27
C SER A 799 6.64 -21.20 44.71
N ALA A 800 7.23 -20.10 44.25
CA ALA A 800 6.53 -18.98 43.61
C ALA A 800 7.44 -18.29 42.58
N VAL A 801 6.85 -17.48 41.71
CA VAL A 801 7.53 -16.77 40.62
C VAL A 801 7.28 -15.27 40.75
N VAL A 802 8.34 -14.48 40.92
CA VAL A 802 8.31 -13.01 40.90
C VAL A 802 8.91 -12.53 39.59
N HIS A 803 8.15 -11.77 38.80
CA HIS A 803 8.63 -11.28 37.52
C HIS A 803 7.96 -9.98 37.05
N HIS A 804 8.43 -9.46 35.92
CA HIS A 804 7.98 -8.18 35.36
C HIS A 804 6.55 -8.21 34.80
N GLY A 805 6.02 -9.36 34.38
CA GLY A 805 4.65 -9.49 33.86
C GLY A 805 4.56 -9.74 32.37
N GLY A 806 5.67 -10.02 31.68
CA GLY A 806 5.63 -10.34 30.26
C GLY A 806 4.86 -11.65 30.00
N ALA A 807 4.03 -11.64 28.95
CA ALA A 807 3.12 -12.73 28.60
C ALA A 807 3.71 -14.14 28.73
N GLY A 808 4.89 -14.38 28.15
CA GLY A 808 5.53 -15.70 28.16
C GLY A 808 5.99 -16.17 29.55
N THR A 809 6.43 -15.26 30.42
CA THR A 809 6.84 -15.63 31.79
C THR A 809 5.62 -15.88 32.66
N THR A 810 4.58 -15.04 32.52
CA THR A 810 3.28 -15.23 33.17
C THR A 810 2.66 -16.58 32.79
N ALA A 811 2.69 -16.92 31.49
CA ALA A 811 2.20 -18.19 30.97
C ALA A 811 2.94 -19.37 31.60
N ALA A 812 4.28 -19.33 31.63
CA ALA A 812 5.10 -20.41 32.18
C ALA A 812 4.84 -20.63 33.69
N GLY A 813 4.74 -19.54 34.47
CA GLY A 813 4.48 -19.62 35.91
C GLY A 813 3.15 -20.29 36.21
N ILE A 814 2.06 -19.79 35.62
CA ILE A 814 0.71 -20.29 35.88
C ILE A 814 0.51 -21.70 35.32
N ALA A 815 1.05 -22.02 34.14
CA ALA A 815 0.96 -23.35 33.55
C ALA A 815 1.60 -24.44 34.42
N LEU A 816 2.66 -24.10 35.16
CA LEU A 816 3.32 -25.00 36.12
C LEU A 816 2.72 -24.92 37.53
N GLY A 817 1.57 -24.26 37.66
CA GLY A 817 0.83 -24.12 38.91
C GLY A 817 1.55 -23.30 39.97
N ARG A 818 2.43 -22.38 39.57
CA ARG A 818 3.18 -21.53 40.50
C ARG A 818 2.42 -20.22 40.75
N PRO A 819 2.19 -19.82 42.00
CA PRO A 819 1.75 -18.47 42.33
C PRO A 819 2.68 -17.42 41.74
N THR A 820 2.11 -16.38 41.14
CA THR A 820 2.87 -15.45 40.31
C THR A 820 2.73 -14.01 40.85
N VAL A 821 3.83 -13.43 41.34
CA VAL A 821 3.92 -12.03 41.78
C VAL A 821 4.41 -11.18 40.61
N ILE A 822 3.65 -10.14 40.25
CA ILE A 822 3.93 -9.33 39.07
C ILE A 822 4.32 -7.90 39.46
N VAL A 823 5.49 -7.47 38.98
CA VAL A 823 6.04 -6.13 39.16
C VAL A 823 6.12 -5.43 37.80
N PRO A 824 5.07 -4.74 37.33
CA PRO A 824 5.06 -4.18 35.99
C PRO A 824 5.95 -2.93 35.86
N PHE A 825 6.59 -2.85 34.69
CA PHE A 825 7.41 -1.73 34.24
C PHE A 825 6.73 -0.92 33.13
N PHE A 826 6.18 -1.58 32.11
CA PHE A 826 5.52 -0.92 30.96
C PHE A 826 4.67 -1.91 30.15
N GLY A 827 3.96 -1.39 29.13
CA GLY A 827 3.29 -2.20 28.11
C GLY A 827 2.16 -3.06 28.67
N ASP A 828 2.17 -4.35 28.32
CA ASP A 828 1.14 -5.35 28.65
C ASP A 828 1.26 -5.92 30.07
N GLN A 829 2.37 -5.65 30.74
CA GLN A 829 2.70 -6.23 32.03
C GLN A 829 1.67 -5.95 33.13
N PRO A 830 1.10 -4.73 33.27
CA PRO A 830 0.06 -4.50 34.26
C PRO A 830 -1.25 -5.24 33.93
N PHE A 831 -1.55 -5.46 32.65
CA PHE A 831 -2.73 -6.24 32.24
C PHE A 831 -2.59 -7.68 32.73
N TRP A 832 -1.43 -8.31 32.50
CA TRP A 832 -1.15 -9.65 33.03
C TRP A 832 -1.21 -9.68 34.56
N GLY A 833 -0.59 -8.72 35.23
CA GLY A 833 -0.68 -8.53 36.67
C GLY A 833 -2.12 -8.55 37.18
N ALA A 834 -2.99 -7.77 36.54
CA ALA A 834 -4.40 -7.70 36.89
C ALA A 834 -5.14 -9.02 36.62
N MET A 835 -4.83 -9.72 35.52
CA MET A 835 -5.48 -10.99 35.18
C MET A 835 -5.09 -12.11 36.13
N VAL A 836 -3.81 -12.21 36.52
CA VAL A 836 -3.33 -13.17 37.53
C VAL A 836 -4.00 -12.93 38.87
N ALA A 837 -4.03 -11.67 39.32
CA ALA A 837 -4.66 -11.29 40.58
C ALA A 837 -6.17 -11.58 40.57
N ARG A 838 -6.87 -11.23 39.49
CA ARG A 838 -8.30 -11.50 39.32
C ARG A 838 -8.61 -13.01 39.32
N ALA A 839 -7.69 -13.83 38.83
CA ALA A 839 -7.83 -15.27 38.83
C ALA A 839 -7.49 -15.93 40.19
N GLY A 840 -6.96 -15.16 41.15
CA GLY A 840 -6.52 -15.64 42.46
C GLY A 840 -5.20 -16.42 42.43
N ALA A 841 -4.45 -16.35 41.33
CA ALA A 841 -3.19 -17.08 41.14
C ALA A 841 -1.94 -16.29 41.59
N GLY A 842 -2.16 -15.13 42.22
CA GLY A 842 -1.10 -14.24 42.69
C GLY A 842 -1.70 -12.99 43.35
N PRO A 843 -0.87 -12.18 44.02
CA PRO A 843 -1.30 -10.93 44.65
C PRO A 843 -1.57 -9.84 43.60
N ALA A 844 -2.10 -8.69 44.07
CA ALA A 844 -2.22 -7.51 43.22
C ALA A 844 -0.84 -7.04 42.72
N PRO A 845 -0.72 -6.58 41.45
CA PRO A 845 0.56 -6.18 40.90
C PRO A 845 1.13 -4.92 41.57
N ILE A 846 2.45 -4.90 41.79
CA ILE A 846 3.16 -3.77 42.41
C ILE A 846 3.95 -3.05 41.33
N HIS A 847 3.54 -1.84 40.96
CA HIS A 847 4.27 -1.07 39.96
C HIS A 847 5.72 -0.83 40.40
N HIS A 848 6.70 -0.96 39.50
CA HIS A 848 8.13 -0.91 39.85
C HIS A 848 8.54 0.36 40.62
N LYS A 849 7.91 1.51 40.35
CA LYS A 849 8.16 2.78 41.07
C LYS A 849 7.69 2.78 42.52
N GLN A 850 6.79 1.88 42.87
CA GLN A 850 6.25 1.70 44.21
C GLN A 850 6.92 0.52 44.93
N LEU A 851 7.82 -0.20 44.27
CA LEU A 851 8.44 -1.41 44.81
C LEU A 851 9.34 -1.05 46.00
N THR A 852 9.14 -1.74 47.11
CA THR A 852 9.98 -1.66 48.31
C THR A 852 10.27 -3.09 48.80
N ALA A 853 11.29 -3.26 49.64
CA ALA A 853 11.58 -4.56 50.21
C ALA A 853 10.39 -5.09 51.05
N ASP A 854 9.63 -4.21 51.72
CA ASP A 854 8.48 -4.58 52.53
C ASP A 854 7.30 -5.08 51.70
N ASN A 855 6.90 -4.33 50.67
CA ASN A 855 5.75 -4.75 49.87
C ASN A 855 6.07 -5.93 48.95
N LEU A 856 7.32 -6.08 48.51
CA LEU A 856 7.77 -7.27 47.79
C LEU A 856 7.73 -8.50 48.70
N ALA A 857 8.23 -8.39 49.93
CA ALA A 857 8.16 -9.48 50.90
C ALA A 857 6.71 -9.85 51.23
N GLN A 858 5.83 -8.86 51.45
CA GLN A 858 4.41 -9.08 51.68
C GLN A 858 3.75 -9.79 50.49
N ALA A 859 4.02 -9.36 49.25
CA ALA A 859 3.46 -10.00 48.06
C ALA A 859 3.94 -11.44 47.88
N ILE A 860 5.20 -11.75 48.20
CA ILE A 860 5.71 -13.13 48.20
C ILE A 860 4.96 -13.97 49.24
N LEU A 861 4.79 -13.47 50.47
CA LEU A 861 4.07 -14.18 51.54
C LEU A 861 2.59 -14.36 51.19
N GLU A 862 1.96 -13.39 50.54
CA GLU A 862 0.59 -13.50 50.02
C GLU A 862 0.49 -14.56 48.93
N ALA A 863 1.45 -14.62 48.00
CA ALA A 863 1.47 -15.62 46.94
C ALA A 863 1.63 -17.05 47.48
N LEU A 864 2.32 -17.20 48.61
CA LEU A 864 2.58 -18.49 49.27
C LEU A 864 1.45 -18.92 50.23
N LYS A 865 0.33 -18.19 50.29
CA LYS A 865 -0.85 -18.65 51.04
C LYS A 865 -1.42 -19.94 50.45
N PRO A 866 -1.96 -20.85 51.28
CA PRO A 866 -2.55 -22.10 50.80
C PRO A 866 -3.60 -21.89 49.70
N GLU A 867 -4.47 -20.88 49.85
CA GLU A 867 -5.53 -20.61 48.86
C GLU A 867 -4.96 -20.23 47.49
N THR A 868 -3.90 -19.43 47.46
CA THR A 868 -3.25 -18.97 46.21
C THR A 868 -2.46 -20.10 45.55
N LEU A 869 -1.78 -20.93 46.34
CA LEU A 869 -1.10 -22.14 45.86
C LEU A 869 -2.08 -23.13 45.23
N GLU A 870 -3.20 -23.40 45.91
CA GLU A 870 -4.25 -24.29 45.41
C GLU A 870 -4.85 -23.73 44.11
N ARG A 871 -5.17 -22.43 44.08
CA ARG A 871 -5.73 -21.79 42.89
C ARG A 871 -4.78 -21.78 41.70
N ALA A 872 -3.49 -21.51 41.93
CA ALA A 872 -2.47 -21.58 40.90
C ALA A 872 -2.35 -23.02 40.36
N LYS A 873 -2.35 -24.03 41.23
CA LYS A 873 -2.31 -25.44 40.86
C LYS A 873 -3.52 -25.88 40.03
N GLU A 874 -4.73 -25.46 40.41
CA GLU A 874 -5.95 -25.72 39.64
C GLU A 874 -5.87 -25.15 38.23
N LEU A 875 -5.40 -23.90 38.10
CA LEU A 875 -5.22 -23.26 36.79
C LEU A 875 -4.14 -23.97 35.98
N GLY A 876 -3.02 -24.33 36.59
CA GLY A 876 -1.95 -25.09 35.95
C GLY A 876 -2.46 -26.42 35.39
N ASN A 877 -3.24 -27.16 36.16
CA ASN A 877 -3.85 -28.43 35.71
C ASN A 877 -4.75 -28.22 34.49
N ARG A 878 -5.61 -27.18 34.51
CA ARG A 878 -6.49 -26.86 33.37
C ARG A 878 -5.70 -26.44 32.13
N ILE A 879 -4.65 -25.64 32.32
CA ILE A 879 -3.77 -25.20 31.21
C ILE A 879 -2.99 -26.38 30.63
N HIS A 880 -2.59 -27.35 31.46
CA HIS A 880 -1.89 -28.53 31.00
C HIS A 880 -2.73 -29.43 30.07
N GLU A 881 -4.06 -29.38 30.21
CA GLU A 881 -5.00 -30.06 29.31
C GLU A 881 -5.20 -29.32 27.97
N GLU A 882 -4.79 -28.05 27.89
CA GLU A 882 -4.92 -27.23 26.68
C GLU A 882 -3.85 -27.59 25.65
N ARG A 883 -4.24 -27.55 24.37
CA ARG A 883 -3.32 -27.74 23.23
C ARG A 883 -3.26 -26.45 22.43
N GLY A 884 -2.58 -25.45 22.98
CA GLY A 884 -2.66 -24.08 22.49
C GLY A 884 -2.19 -23.93 21.04
N ALA A 885 -0.99 -24.41 20.71
CA ALA A 885 -0.44 -24.26 19.36
C ALA A 885 -1.26 -25.04 18.31
N GLU A 886 -1.75 -26.23 18.68
CA GLU A 886 -2.62 -27.05 17.83
C GLU A 886 -3.99 -26.40 17.62
N THR A 887 -4.60 -25.87 18.67
CA THR A 887 -5.85 -25.12 18.61
C THR A 887 -5.67 -23.85 17.79
N GLY A 888 -4.54 -23.15 17.95
CA GLY A 888 -4.18 -21.97 17.16
C GLY A 888 -4.07 -22.28 15.67
N ALA A 889 -3.40 -23.36 15.31
CA ALA A 889 -3.35 -23.85 13.94
C ALA A 889 -4.75 -24.25 13.43
N ALA A 890 -5.57 -24.87 14.27
CA ALA A 890 -6.95 -25.26 13.92
C ALA A 890 -7.84 -24.03 13.64
N CYS A 891 -7.76 -22.99 14.49
CA CYS A 891 -8.42 -21.70 14.28
C CYS A 891 -7.96 -21.03 12.98
N PHE A 892 -6.65 -21.06 12.68
CA PHE A 892 -6.12 -20.56 11.42
C PHE A 892 -6.80 -21.23 10.21
N HIS A 893 -6.84 -22.56 10.18
CA HIS A 893 -7.47 -23.30 9.08
C HIS A 893 -8.97 -23.06 8.95
N GLN A 894 -9.67 -22.93 10.09
CA GLN A 894 -11.10 -22.63 10.10
C GLN A 894 -11.42 -21.29 9.43
N GLN A 895 -10.59 -20.28 9.66
CA GLN A 895 -10.78 -18.93 9.12
C GLN A 895 -10.18 -18.75 7.72
N LEU A 896 -9.35 -19.70 7.27
CA LEU A 896 -8.62 -19.64 6.00
C LEU A 896 -9.53 -19.75 4.77
N GLY A 897 -10.66 -20.43 4.89
CA GLY A 897 -11.50 -20.81 3.75
C GLY A 897 -10.77 -21.77 2.83
N VAL A 898 -10.26 -22.89 3.38
CA VAL A 898 -9.36 -23.86 2.73
C VAL A 898 -9.80 -24.24 1.31
N ASP A 899 -11.09 -24.46 1.08
CA ASP A 899 -11.61 -24.86 -0.24
C ASP A 899 -11.32 -23.83 -1.32
N ARG A 900 -11.24 -22.54 -0.97
CA ARG A 900 -10.89 -21.45 -1.91
C ARG A 900 -9.45 -21.59 -2.39
N LEU A 901 -8.57 -22.12 -1.55
CA LEU A 901 -7.15 -22.30 -1.85
C LEU A 901 -6.84 -23.55 -2.67
N ARG A 902 -7.80 -24.46 -2.90
CA ARG A 902 -7.55 -25.70 -3.65
C ARG A 902 -7.57 -25.49 -5.16
N CYS A 903 -6.68 -26.18 -5.85
CA CYS A 903 -6.77 -26.37 -7.29
C CYS A 903 -7.95 -27.28 -7.65
N ALA A 904 -8.70 -26.92 -8.69
CA ALA A 904 -9.84 -27.70 -9.17
C ALA A 904 -9.44 -29.07 -9.72
N MET A 905 -8.27 -29.16 -10.39
CA MET A 905 -7.79 -30.40 -11.04
C MET A 905 -6.86 -31.22 -10.15
N ALA A 906 -6.38 -30.63 -9.05
CA ALA A 906 -5.46 -31.26 -8.12
C ALA A 906 -5.73 -30.73 -6.70
N PRO A 907 -6.83 -31.13 -6.03
CA PRO A 907 -7.29 -30.53 -4.77
C PRO A 907 -6.29 -30.55 -3.62
N GLY A 908 -5.30 -31.44 -3.67
CA GLY A 908 -4.17 -31.50 -2.73
C GLY A 908 -3.09 -30.44 -2.95
N ARG A 909 -3.21 -29.59 -3.98
CA ARG A 909 -2.24 -28.52 -4.31
C ARG A 909 -2.90 -27.14 -4.24
N PRO A 910 -2.17 -26.08 -3.84
CA PRO A 910 -2.71 -24.73 -3.79
C PRO A 910 -2.99 -24.17 -5.19
N ALA A 911 -4.11 -23.47 -5.35
CA ALA A 911 -4.43 -22.71 -6.53
C ALA A 911 -3.64 -21.40 -6.55
N VAL A 912 -2.99 -21.11 -7.68
CA VAL A 912 -2.19 -19.91 -7.91
C VAL A 912 -2.56 -19.22 -9.23
N TRP A 913 -3.32 -19.90 -10.09
CA TRP A 913 -3.85 -19.39 -11.35
C TRP A 913 -5.37 -19.46 -11.38
N ARG A 914 -5.97 -18.52 -12.10
CA ARG A 914 -7.40 -18.48 -12.41
C ARG A 914 -7.59 -18.37 -13.92
N VAL A 915 -8.50 -19.19 -14.45
CA VAL A 915 -8.97 -19.14 -15.83
C VAL A 915 -10.42 -18.65 -15.83
N LYS A 916 -10.75 -17.61 -16.61
CA LYS A 916 -12.14 -17.14 -16.71
C LYS A 916 -12.97 -18.06 -17.62
N THR A 917 -14.18 -18.38 -17.20
CA THR A 917 -15.18 -19.09 -18.01
C THR A 917 -16.36 -18.16 -18.32
N ASN A 918 -17.15 -18.49 -19.33
CA ASN A 918 -18.35 -17.74 -19.68
C ASN A 918 -19.42 -17.89 -18.59
N ASP A 919 -19.48 -19.05 -17.93
CA ASP A 919 -20.50 -19.40 -16.95
C ASP A 919 -20.17 -19.00 -15.51
N SER A 920 -18.96 -18.52 -15.23
CA SER A 920 -18.54 -18.18 -13.87
C SER A 920 -17.61 -16.98 -13.80
N GLU A 921 -18.07 -15.95 -13.08
CA GLU A 921 -17.23 -14.82 -12.66
C GLU A 921 -16.15 -15.22 -11.64
N GLN A 922 -16.19 -16.41 -11.05
CA GLN A 922 -15.13 -16.90 -10.16
C GLN A 922 -14.02 -17.61 -10.94
N GLY A 923 -14.33 -18.16 -12.11
CA GLY A 923 -13.40 -18.90 -12.96
C GLY A 923 -12.89 -20.22 -12.35
N ILE A 924 -12.09 -20.95 -13.12
CA ILE A 924 -11.47 -22.22 -12.71
C ILE A 924 -10.12 -21.92 -12.04
N ARG A 925 -9.87 -22.56 -10.91
CA ARG A 925 -8.69 -22.35 -10.08
C ARG A 925 -7.70 -23.47 -10.34
N LEU A 926 -6.48 -23.12 -10.72
CA LEU A 926 -5.43 -24.09 -11.08
C LEU A 926 -4.20 -23.89 -10.21
N SER A 927 -3.57 -24.99 -9.82
CA SER A 927 -2.21 -24.98 -9.26
C SER A 927 -1.20 -24.69 -10.36
N ALA A 928 0.02 -24.35 -9.97
CA ALA A 928 1.12 -24.21 -10.92
C ALA A 928 1.32 -25.50 -11.73
N PHE A 929 1.32 -26.66 -11.05
CA PHE A 929 1.37 -27.98 -11.68
C PHE A 929 0.26 -28.19 -12.72
N ALA A 930 -1.02 -28.03 -12.34
CA ALA A 930 -2.13 -28.29 -13.24
C ALA A 930 -2.13 -27.34 -14.44
N ALA A 931 -1.81 -26.06 -14.22
CA ALA A 931 -1.65 -25.08 -15.29
C ALA A 931 -0.56 -25.50 -16.28
N THR A 932 0.60 -25.93 -15.80
CA THR A 932 1.73 -26.36 -16.64
C THR A 932 1.44 -27.67 -17.37
N VAL A 933 0.73 -28.63 -16.76
CA VAL A 933 0.29 -29.86 -17.46
C VAL A 933 -0.64 -29.52 -18.64
N LEU A 934 -1.67 -28.70 -18.39
CA LEU A 934 -2.64 -28.34 -19.43
C LEU A 934 -2.00 -27.51 -20.56
N GLU A 935 -1.03 -26.67 -20.25
CA GLU A 935 -0.25 -25.93 -21.25
C GLU A 935 0.65 -26.86 -22.06
N HIS A 936 1.36 -27.77 -21.41
CA HIS A 936 2.27 -28.73 -22.04
C HIS A 936 1.56 -29.60 -23.09
N GLU A 937 0.36 -30.09 -22.74
CA GLU A 937 -0.49 -30.88 -23.64
C GLU A 937 -1.19 -30.02 -24.72
N GLY A 938 -1.09 -28.69 -24.65
CA GLY A 938 -1.73 -27.77 -25.58
C GLY A 938 -3.25 -27.63 -25.38
N ILE A 939 -3.75 -27.99 -24.20
CA ILE A 939 -5.17 -27.94 -23.83
C ILE A 939 -5.57 -26.53 -23.38
N LEU A 940 -4.67 -25.80 -22.70
CA LEU A 940 -4.93 -24.46 -22.17
C LEU A 940 -3.83 -23.47 -22.54
N ASP A 941 -4.20 -22.33 -23.13
CA ASP A 941 -3.26 -21.24 -23.45
C ASP A 941 -2.94 -20.40 -22.21
N MET A 942 -1.65 -20.13 -21.98
CA MET A 942 -1.15 -19.26 -20.92
C MET A 942 -1.81 -17.87 -20.86
N ASN A 943 -2.16 -17.30 -22.01
CA ASN A 943 -2.77 -15.98 -22.11
C ASN A 943 -4.16 -15.90 -21.47
N LEU A 944 -4.81 -17.05 -21.25
CA LEU A 944 -6.10 -17.16 -20.59
C LEU A 944 -5.98 -17.23 -19.06
N MET A 945 -4.77 -17.39 -18.52
CA MET A 945 -4.51 -17.47 -17.09
C MET A 945 -4.21 -16.09 -16.47
N ARG A 946 -4.66 -15.90 -15.24
CA ARG A 946 -4.35 -14.75 -14.38
C ARG A 946 -3.94 -15.24 -13.00
N VAL A 947 -3.12 -14.47 -12.28
CA VAL A 947 -2.77 -14.81 -10.89
C VAL A 947 -4.05 -14.89 -10.07
N TYR A 948 -4.21 -15.99 -9.34
CA TYR A 948 -5.37 -16.20 -8.48
C TYR A 948 -5.21 -15.44 -7.17
N ARG A 949 -6.29 -14.75 -6.78
CA ARG A 949 -6.38 -13.95 -5.56
C ARG A 949 -7.49 -14.54 -4.68
N PRO A 950 -7.17 -15.46 -3.76
CA PRO A 950 -8.18 -16.15 -2.94
C PRO A 950 -8.94 -15.25 -1.95
N HIS A 951 -8.40 -14.08 -1.62
CA HIS A 951 -9.03 -13.14 -0.70
C HIS A 951 -8.78 -11.69 -1.15
N GLU A 952 -9.84 -10.87 -1.24
CA GLU A 952 -9.71 -9.46 -1.61
C GLU A 952 -9.94 -8.57 -0.38
N TRP A 953 -8.92 -7.80 -0.01
CA TRP A 953 -9.01 -6.80 1.06
C TRP A 953 -9.33 -5.44 0.45
N ARG A 954 -10.41 -4.77 0.91
CA ARG A 954 -10.85 -3.47 0.36
C ARG A 954 -11.04 -2.41 1.45
N PRO A 955 -9.95 -1.85 1.98
CA PRO A 955 -10.03 -0.88 3.09
C PRO A 955 -10.85 0.37 2.77
N GLU A 956 -10.80 0.92 1.55
CA GLU A 956 -11.47 2.18 1.20
C GLU A 956 -12.94 2.02 0.76
N GLU A 957 -13.29 0.97 0.01
CA GLU A 957 -14.64 0.82 -0.57
C GLU A 957 -15.75 0.67 0.49
N MET A 958 -15.44 0.14 1.66
CA MET A 958 -16.40 -0.01 2.76
C MET A 958 -16.78 1.33 3.43
N ILE A 959 -16.18 2.47 3.04
CA ILE A 959 -16.59 3.82 3.48
C ILE A 959 -17.52 4.49 2.46
N THR A 960 -17.48 4.06 1.19
CA THR A 960 -18.16 4.72 0.06
C THR A 960 -19.41 3.98 -0.45
N GLY A 961 -19.75 2.82 0.10
CA GLY A 961 -20.87 1.99 -0.35
C GLY A 961 -22.24 2.23 0.33
N LYS A 962 -23.20 2.81 -0.41
CA LYS A 962 -24.68 2.63 -0.40
C LYS A 962 -25.52 2.63 0.91
N ASN A 963 -24.96 2.75 2.12
CA ASN A 963 -25.73 2.85 3.37
C ASN A 963 -25.64 4.24 4.06
N ILE A 964 -25.24 5.27 3.33
CA ILE A 964 -25.18 6.65 3.85
C ILE A 964 -26.55 7.32 3.67
N SER A 965 -27.53 6.95 4.48
CA SER A 965 -28.69 7.83 4.71
C SER A 965 -28.44 8.87 5.80
N ASN A 966 -27.23 8.92 6.40
CA ASN A 966 -26.86 9.89 7.43
C ASN A 966 -25.38 10.28 7.33
N ALA A 967 -25.01 11.11 6.34
CA ALA A 967 -23.69 11.77 6.34
C ALA A 967 -23.68 12.88 7.40
N ASN A 968 -22.77 12.80 8.38
CA ASN A 968 -22.62 13.81 9.43
C ASN A 968 -21.86 15.05 8.88
N PRO A 969 -22.45 16.25 8.84
CA PRO A 969 -21.86 17.47 8.23
C PRO A 969 -20.70 18.10 9.02
N VAL A 970 -20.22 17.48 10.10
CA VAL A 970 -19.12 17.99 10.95
C VAL A 970 -17.77 17.34 10.61
N VAL A 971 -17.75 16.11 10.08
CA VAL A 971 -16.50 15.38 9.74
C VAL A 971 -15.78 16.02 8.54
N SER A 972 -16.53 16.63 7.62
CA SER A 972 -15.97 17.40 6.50
C SER A 972 -15.26 18.69 6.93
N LYS A 973 -15.56 19.24 8.10
CA LYS A 973 -14.97 20.50 8.59
C LYS A 973 -13.69 20.29 9.43
N ALA A 974 -13.51 19.13 10.04
CA ALA A 974 -12.29 18.82 10.81
C ALA A 974 -11.11 18.40 9.91
N GLY A 975 -11.38 17.66 8.83
CA GLY A 975 -10.36 17.29 7.83
C GLY A 975 -9.79 18.50 7.09
N ALA A 976 -10.61 19.54 6.87
CA ALA A 976 -10.18 20.81 6.29
C ALA A 976 -9.27 21.64 7.23
N PHE A 977 -9.34 21.40 8.54
CA PHE A 977 -8.57 22.14 9.54
C PHE A 977 -7.20 21.51 9.80
N ALA A 978 -7.09 20.17 9.74
CA ALA A 978 -5.83 19.43 9.92
C ALA A 978 -4.81 19.65 8.79
N SER A 979 -5.27 19.91 7.55
CA SER A 979 -4.40 20.32 6.44
C SER A 979 -3.80 21.72 6.61
N GLY A 980 -4.31 22.54 7.54
CA GLY A 980 -3.88 23.91 7.76
C GLY A 980 -2.66 24.09 8.67
N LEU A 981 -2.21 23.04 9.39
CA LEU A 981 -1.18 23.17 10.45
C LEU A 981 0.11 22.36 10.21
N ILE A 982 0.22 21.59 9.11
CA ILE A 982 1.38 20.70 8.85
C ILE A 982 2.40 21.32 7.86
N ASN A 983 2.21 22.56 7.40
CA ASN A 983 3.21 23.25 6.58
C ASN A 983 3.95 24.35 7.36
N TYR A 984 5.23 24.07 7.61
CA TYR A 984 6.38 24.96 7.89
C TYR A 984 6.92 24.96 9.35
N PRO A 985 8.26 24.82 9.61
CA PRO A 985 9.40 24.54 8.72
C PRO A 985 10.22 23.28 9.10
N VAL A 986 10.47 22.40 8.13
CA VAL A 986 11.74 21.66 7.99
C VAL A 986 12.21 21.86 6.55
N ASN A 987 12.74 23.06 6.29
CA ASN A 987 13.51 23.39 5.10
C ASN A 987 14.68 24.26 5.55
N LEU A 988 15.70 23.63 6.13
CA LEU A 988 17.07 24.13 6.12
C LEU A 988 18.02 22.99 6.55
N ALA A 989 19.10 22.81 5.79
CA ALA A 989 20.19 21.83 5.96
C ALA A 989 19.96 20.41 5.39
N LYS A 990 20.07 20.28 4.07
CA LYS A 990 21.17 19.52 3.41
C LYS A 990 21.06 19.67 1.89
N ALA A 991 21.47 20.84 1.43
CA ALA A 991 22.14 20.97 0.14
C ALA A 991 23.65 21.01 0.44
N TRP A 992 24.43 20.42 -0.48
CA TRP A 992 25.89 20.49 -0.67
C TRP A 992 26.75 19.29 -0.20
N GLY A 993 27.33 18.62 -1.22
CA GLY A 993 28.48 17.68 -1.18
C GLY A 993 28.13 16.29 -1.74
N GLY A 994 28.59 15.81 -2.90
CA GLY A 994 29.60 16.28 -3.84
C GLY A 994 29.52 15.52 -5.18
N LEU A 995 30.20 16.07 -6.18
CA LEU A 995 30.17 15.75 -7.61
C LEU A 995 31.47 14.99 -7.98
N ALA A 996 31.40 13.93 -8.80
CA ALA A 996 32.49 13.51 -9.69
C ALA A 996 32.00 12.51 -10.76
N THR A 997 32.27 12.83 -12.03
CA THR A 997 32.01 12.04 -13.23
C THR A 997 33.26 11.35 -13.75
N GLU A 998 33.08 10.12 -14.22
CA GLU A 998 33.77 9.43 -15.35
C GLU A 998 35.30 9.27 -15.33
N PRO A 999 35.77 8.03 -15.59
CA PRO A 999 36.03 7.71 -17.01
C PRO A 999 35.60 6.29 -17.43
N TYR A 1000 34.65 6.21 -18.36
CA TYR A 1000 34.85 5.92 -19.80
C TYR A 1000 35.98 4.99 -20.32
N LYS A 1001 36.87 4.38 -19.53
CA LYS A 1001 38.07 3.71 -20.10
C LYS A 1001 38.28 2.25 -19.71
N GLY A 1002 37.19 1.56 -19.35
CA GLY A 1002 37.09 0.09 -19.38
C GLY A 1002 36.53 -0.46 -20.71
N ALA A 1003 36.71 0.28 -21.79
CA ALA A 1003 36.73 -0.18 -23.16
C ALA A 1003 36.80 -1.71 -23.38
N LYS A 1004 35.84 -2.19 -24.18
CA LYS A 1004 36.17 -2.64 -25.54
C LYS A 1004 36.94 -3.96 -25.60
N LYS A 1005 36.24 -5.10 -25.48
CA LYS A 1005 36.70 -6.40 -26.05
C LYS A 1005 35.52 -7.39 -26.19
N ALA A 1006 34.74 -7.28 -27.27
CA ALA A 1006 34.32 -8.43 -28.12
C ALA A 1006 33.12 -8.17 -29.08
N GLY A 1007 32.27 -7.18 -28.85
CA GLY A 1007 31.31 -6.72 -29.89
C GLY A 1007 30.18 -7.68 -30.30
N TRP A 1008 29.35 -7.17 -31.21
CA TRP A 1008 27.95 -7.57 -31.53
C TRP A 1008 27.78 -8.61 -32.67
N ARG A 1009 28.86 -9.10 -33.28
CA ARG A 1009 28.78 -9.92 -34.51
C ARG A 1009 28.42 -11.41 -34.33
N GLY A 1010 28.02 -11.84 -33.14
CA GLY A 1010 27.50 -13.19 -32.88
C GLY A 1010 25.98 -13.30 -32.70
N PHE A 1011 25.26 -12.19 -32.49
CA PHE A 1011 23.88 -12.23 -31.98
C PHE A 1011 22.80 -12.20 -33.09
N GLY A 1012 23.14 -11.65 -34.26
CA GLY A 1012 22.19 -11.40 -35.36
C GLY A 1012 21.81 -12.60 -36.24
N LYS A 1013 22.08 -13.85 -35.84
CA LYS A 1013 21.78 -15.04 -36.69
C LYS A 1013 20.84 -16.08 -36.07
N GLY A 1014 20.32 -15.85 -34.85
CA GLY A 1014 19.49 -16.83 -34.13
C GLY A 1014 17.98 -16.55 -34.05
N LEU A 1015 17.49 -15.35 -34.40
CA LEU A 1015 16.11 -14.92 -34.13
C LEU A 1015 15.16 -15.02 -35.34
N LYS A 1016 15.34 -16.06 -36.16
CA LYS A 1016 14.51 -16.34 -37.33
C LYS A 1016 13.83 -17.70 -37.23
N THR A 1017 13.03 -17.94 -36.18
CA THR A 1017 12.03 -19.04 -36.09
C THR A 1017 11.27 -19.03 -34.75
N GLY A 1018 9.93 -18.88 -34.80
CA GLY A 1018 8.97 -19.53 -33.88
C GLY A 1018 8.60 -18.80 -32.57
N VAL A 1019 7.50 -18.03 -32.57
CA VAL A 1019 6.91 -17.41 -31.36
C VAL A 1019 5.93 -18.36 -30.63
N GLY A 1020 5.75 -19.60 -31.09
CA GLY A 1020 4.95 -20.62 -30.40
C GLY A 1020 5.73 -21.58 -29.49
N GLY A 1021 7.01 -21.32 -29.18
CA GLY A 1021 7.86 -22.34 -28.53
C GLY A 1021 9.01 -21.84 -27.66
N VAL A 1022 8.91 -20.63 -27.08
CA VAL A 1022 10.05 -19.98 -26.41
C VAL A 1022 9.87 -19.82 -24.89
N LEU A 1023 8.70 -20.08 -24.31
CA LEU A 1023 8.58 -20.26 -22.85
C LEU A 1023 8.88 -21.73 -22.45
N PHE A 1024 8.50 -22.68 -23.31
CA PHE A 1024 8.96 -24.08 -23.28
C PHE A 1024 9.15 -24.59 -24.71
N PRO A 1025 10.38 -24.84 -25.19
CA PRO A 1025 10.53 -25.53 -26.47
C PRO A 1025 10.08 -26.98 -26.30
N ARG A 1026 9.02 -27.36 -27.04
CA ARG A 1026 8.48 -28.74 -27.17
C ARG A 1026 9.54 -29.84 -27.41
N ARG A 1027 10.78 -29.48 -27.75
CA ARG A 1027 11.91 -30.41 -28.00
C ARG A 1027 12.94 -30.53 -26.86
N SER A 1028 12.87 -29.75 -25.77
CA SER A 1028 13.87 -29.85 -24.67
C SER A 1028 13.57 -30.89 -23.61
N LEU A 1029 12.38 -31.51 -23.61
CA LEU A 1029 12.02 -32.55 -22.64
C LEU A 1029 12.75 -33.89 -22.87
N ILE A 1030 13.38 -34.07 -24.04
CA ILE A 1030 14.14 -35.27 -24.38
C ILE A 1030 15.63 -35.16 -23.95
N GLY A 1031 16.07 -34.01 -23.41
CA GLY A 1031 17.50 -33.70 -23.20
C GLY A 1031 17.96 -33.30 -21.79
N GLY A 1032 17.08 -33.27 -20.78
CA GLY A 1032 17.50 -33.12 -19.37
C GLY A 1032 18.09 -31.76 -18.93
N ARG A 1033 17.91 -30.66 -19.65
CA ARG A 1033 18.35 -29.31 -19.20
C ARG A 1033 17.22 -28.53 -18.52
N SER A 1034 17.45 -28.07 -17.28
CA SER A 1034 16.55 -27.19 -16.53
C SER A 1034 16.67 -25.73 -17.00
N TYR A 1035 15.54 -25.01 -17.06
CA TYR A 1035 15.53 -23.55 -17.10
C TYR A 1035 15.75 -23.01 -15.69
N SER A 1036 16.63 -22.02 -15.53
CA SER A 1036 16.80 -21.35 -14.24
C SER A 1036 15.70 -20.32 -14.01
N ILE A 1037 15.25 -20.15 -12.75
CA ILE A 1037 14.25 -19.14 -12.35
C ILE A 1037 14.69 -17.75 -12.84
N ARG A 1038 16.00 -17.49 -12.78
CA ARG A 1038 16.62 -16.26 -13.27
C ARG A 1038 16.35 -15.99 -14.74
N ALA A 1039 16.48 -17.00 -15.59
CA ALA A 1039 16.25 -16.83 -17.04
C ALA A 1039 14.77 -16.49 -17.34
N ILE A 1040 13.83 -17.09 -16.62
CA ILE A 1040 12.39 -16.79 -16.75
C ILE A 1040 12.10 -15.39 -16.23
N TYR A 1041 12.66 -15.02 -15.07
CA TYR A 1041 12.51 -13.70 -14.47
C TYR A 1041 13.02 -12.58 -15.38
N GLU A 1042 14.24 -12.67 -15.90
CA GLU A 1042 14.79 -11.63 -16.80
C GLU A 1042 13.92 -11.47 -18.06
N SER A 1043 13.42 -12.58 -18.63
CA SER A 1043 12.50 -12.52 -19.77
C SER A 1043 11.15 -11.86 -19.44
N MET A 1044 10.67 -11.93 -18.20
CA MET A 1044 9.43 -11.29 -17.76
C MET A 1044 9.64 -9.84 -17.36
N LYS A 1045 10.77 -9.54 -16.71
CA LYS A 1045 11.18 -8.19 -16.31
C LYS A 1045 11.30 -7.25 -17.51
N GLU A 1046 11.84 -7.72 -18.63
CA GLU A 1046 11.90 -6.95 -19.87
C GLU A 1046 10.52 -6.58 -20.45
N ARG A 1047 9.46 -7.27 -20.02
CA ARG A 1047 8.09 -7.14 -20.56
C ARG A 1047 7.08 -6.54 -19.57
N MET A 1048 7.46 -6.35 -18.30
CA MET A 1048 6.55 -5.96 -17.23
C MET A 1048 7.16 -4.88 -16.31
N ASP A 1049 6.38 -3.83 -16.02
CA ASP A 1049 6.83 -2.66 -15.24
C ASP A 1049 6.92 -2.92 -13.72
N SER A 1050 6.56 -4.11 -13.23
CA SER A 1050 6.60 -4.47 -11.80
C SER A 1050 7.59 -5.61 -11.55
N GLU A 1051 8.70 -5.31 -10.88
CA GLU A 1051 9.72 -6.31 -10.53
C GLU A 1051 9.14 -7.43 -9.66
N THR A 1052 8.33 -7.11 -8.65
CA THR A 1052 7.75 -8.14 -7.76
C THR A 1052 6.68 -8.99 -8.44
N LEU A 1053 5.86 -8.41 -9.33
CA LEU A 1053 4.89 -9.22 -10.09
C LEU A 1053 5.62 -10.15 -11.06
N SER A 1054 6.69 -9.65 -11.71
CA SER A 1054 7.56 -10.47 -12.58
C SER A 1054 8.18 -11.63 -11.81
N PHE A 1055 8.62 -11.40 -10.57
CA PHE A 1055 9.14 -12.43 -9.69
C PHE A 1055 8.10 -13.46 -9.26
N ILE A 1056 6.92 -13.01 -8.84
CA ILE A 1056 5.83 -13.91 -8.46
C ILE A 1056 5.49 -14.82 -9.65
N LEU A 1057 5.31 -14.25 -10.84
CA LEU A 1057 5.04 -15.00 -12.05
C LEU A 1057 6.16 -15.99 -12.34
N ALA A 1058 7.41 -15.52 -12.44
CA ALA A 1058 8.58 -16.37 -12.72
C ALA A 1058 8.71 -17.53 -11.73
N THR A 1059 8.46 -17.28 -10.45
CA THR A 1059 8.46 -18.31 -9.41
C THR A 1059 7.35 -19.32 -9.61
N ARG A 1060 6.10 -18.90 -9.90
CA ARG A 1060 4.98 -19.82 -10.18
C ARG A 1060 5.21 -20.66 -11.42
N PHE A 1061 5.86 -20.11 -12.44
CA PHE A 1061 6.23 -20.85 -13.64
C PHE A 1061 7.30 -21.91 -13.37
N ALA A 1062 8.36 -21.54 -12.66
CA ALA A 1062 9.40 -22.48 -12.30
C ALA A 1062 8.88 -23.60 -11.39
N GLU A 1063 8.03 -23.26 -10.41
CA GLU A 1063 7.32 -24.21 -9.57
C GLU A 1063 6.50 -25.21 -10.42
N GLY A 1064 5.71 -24.73 -11.39
CA GLY A 1064 4.93 -25.59 -12.26
C GLY A 1064 5.78 -26.52 -13.13
N PHE A 1065 6.93 -26.04 -13.62
CA PHE A 1065 7.86 -26.83 -14.42
C PHE A 1065 8.58 -27.91 -13.59
N GLU A 1066 9.05 -27.58 -12.38
CA GLU A 1066 9.65 -28.54 -11.46
C GLU A 1066 8.65 -29.62 -11.04
N ASP A 1067 7.42 -29.22 -10.74
CA ASP A 1067 6.32 -30.13 -10.39
C ASP A 1067 5.97 -31.04 -11.58
N LEU A 1068 5.89 -30.50 -12.81
CA LEU A 1068 5.69 -31.32 -14.02
C LEU A 1068 6.82 -32.33 -14.19
N ARG A 1069 8.08 -31.92 -14.06
CA ARG A 1069 9.25 -32.80 -14.23
C ARG A 1069 9.29 -33.94 -13.21
N SER A 1070 8.85 -33.69 -11.99
CA SER A 1070 8.84 -34.67 -10.90
C SER A 1070 7.56 -35.53 -10.84
N SER A 1071 6.50 -35.16 -11.56
CA SER A 1071 5.23 -35.91 -11.62
C SER A 1071 5.29 -37.20 -12.45
N THR A 1072 4.42 -38.14 -12.09
CA THR A 1072 4.16 -39.39 -12.82
C THR A 1072 3.22 -39.18 -14.01
N GLU A 1073 3.17 -40.14 -14.94
CA GLU A 1073 2.21 -40.09 -16.06
C GLU A 1073 0.76 -40.16 -15.59
N GLU A 1074 0.48 -40.94 -14.53
CA GLU A 1074 -0.85 -41.07 -13.93
C GLU A 1074 -1.36 -39.72 -13.38
N GLU A 1075 -0.53 -38.98 -12.63
CA GLU A 1075 -0.89 -37.67 -12.10
C GLU A 1075 -1.21 -36.66 -13.21
N ARG A 1076 -0.49 -36.71 -14.33
CA ARG A 1076 -0.73 -35.84 -15.49
C ARG A 1076 -2.03 -36.23 -16.19
N ALA A 1077 -2.25 -37.53 -16.41
CA ALA A 1077 -3.46 -38.06 -17.02
C ALA A 1077 -4.71 -37.70 -16.19
N ASP A 1078 -4.62 -37.72 -14.86
CA ASP A 1078 -5.71 -37.32 -13.98
C ASP A 1078 -6.09 -35.84 -14.11
N VAL A 1079 -5.11 -34.94 -14.23
CA VAL A 1079 -5.37 -33.51 -14.49
C VAL A 1079 -6.12 -33.32 -15.81
N ILE A 1080 -5.67 -33.99 -16.87
CA ILE A 1080 -6.28 -33.93 -18.20
C ILE A 1080 -7.71 -34.48 -18.16
N LYS A 1081 -7.90 -35.63 -17.50
CA LYS A 1081 -9.20 -36.28 -17.34
C LYS A 1081 -10.18 -35.38 -16.58
N GLN A 1082 -9.77 -34.79 -15.45
CA GLN A 1082 -10.62 -33.88 -14.68
C GLN A 1082 -10.99 -32.63 -15.48
N TRP A 1083 -10.06 -32.11 -16.29
CA TRP A 1083 -10.33 -30.97 -17.17
C TRP A 1083 -11.40 -31.29 -18.22
N HIS A 1084 -11.27 -32.43 -18.89
CA HIS A 1084 -12.27 -32.88 -19.87
C HIS A 1084 -13.62 -33.21 -19.26
N GLN A 1085 -13.66 -33.69 -18.01
CA GLN A 1085 -14.93 -33.90 -17.30
C GLN A 1085 -15.65 -32.60 -16.95
N LEU A 1086 -14.88 -31.54 -16.66
CA LEU A 1086 -15.43 -30.22 -16.39
C LEU A 1086 -15.97 -29.55 -17.66
N ASP A 1087 -15.42 -29.91 -18.83
CA ASP A 1087 -15.70 -29.36 -20.17
C ASP A 1087 -16.01 -27.85 -20.15
N PRO A 1088 -15.08 -27.02 -19.66
CA PRO A 1088 -15.42 -25.65 -19.32
C PRO A 1088 -15.57 -24.77 -20.55
N ASP A 1089 -16.68 -24.03 -20.62
CA ASP A 1089 -16.85 -22.98 -21.63
C ASP A 1089 -15.94 -21.78 -21.29
N LEU A 1090 -14.71 -21.84 -21.78
CA LEU A 1090 -13.70 -20.82 -21.51
C LEU A 1090 -14.18 -19.48 -22.07
N LYS A 1091 -14.01 -18.42 -21.27
CA LYS A 1091 -14.18 -17.06 -21.75
C LYS A 1091 -12.95 -16.69 -22.56
N VAL A 1092 -12.91 -17.22 -23.79
CA VAL A 1092 -11.99 -16.77 -24.80
C VAL A 1092 -12.32 -15.30 -25.02
N SER A 1093 -11.36 -14.41 -24.75
CA SER A 1093 -11.44 -13.02 -25.18
C SER A 1093 -12.00 -13.01 -26.61
N LYS A 1094 -13.15 -12.35 -26.84
CA LYS A 1094 -13.86 -12.37 -28.12
C LYS A 1094 -12.97 -11.83 -29.25
N LYS A 1095 -12.12 -12.69 -29.81
CA LYS A 1095 -11.73 -12.63 -31.22
C LYS A 1095 -12.89 -13.23 -32.00
N LYS A 1096 -13.52 -12.42 -32.85
CA LYS A 1096 -14.55 -12.87 -33.79
C LYS A 1096 -14.03 -14.10 -34.54
N LYS A 1097 -14.74 -15.22 -34.43
CA LYS A 1097 -14.83 -16.21 -35.51
C LYS A 1097 -15.48 -15.49 -36.71
N MET A 1098 -14.69 -14.90 -37.60
CA MET A 1098 -15.17 -14.69 -38.96
C MET A 1098 -15.04 -16.02 -39.69
N ALA A 1099 -16.19 -16.60 -40.06
CA ALA A 1099 -16.24 -17.72 -40.98
C ALA A 1099 -15.52 -17.32 -42.29
N HIS A 1100 -14.54 -18.11 -42.69
CA HIS A 1100 -13.83 -17.95 -43.96
C HIS A 1100 -14.78 -18.27 -45.14
N PRO A 1101 -14.98 -17.36 -46.11
CA PRO A 1101 -15.74 -17.64 -47.32
C PRO A 1101 -14.82 -18.14 -48.45
N TRP A 1102 -14.23 -19.33 -48.35
CA TRP A 1102 -13.47 -19.96 -49.45
C TRP A 1102 -13.55 -21.51 -49.50
N SER A 1103 -14.67 -22.11 -49.07
CA SER A 1103 -14.92 -23.56 -49.26
C SER A 1103 -15.91 -23.90 -50.39
N LYS A 1104 -15.99 -23.07 -51.43
CA LYS A 1104 -16.65 -23.44 -52.70
C LYS A 1104 -15.67 -23.27 -53.87
N ALA A 1105 -14.87 -24.31 -54.10
CA ALA A 1105 -14.50 -24.76 -55.45
C ALA A 1105 -13.73 -26.08 -55.34
N HIS A 1106 -14.39 -27.17 -55.77
CA HIS A 1106 -13.86 -28.42 -56.36
C HIS A 1106 -14.57 -29.67 -55.81
N SER A 1107 -15.76 -29.95 -56.34
CA SER A 1107 -16.04 -31.24 -56.99
C SER A 1107 -17.30 -31.09 -57.83
N SER A 1108 -17.12 -30.88 -59.13
CA SER A 1108 -18.09 -31.28 -60.15
C SER A 1108 -17.99 -32.79 -60.35
N ASP A 1109 -19.11 -33.36 -60.79
CA ASP A 1109 -19.31 -34.71 -61.32
C ASP A 1109 -19.42 -35.82 -60.25
N GLU A 1110 -20.36 -36.75 -60.31
CA GLU A 1110 -21.49 -37.02 -61.19
C GLU A 1110 -22.37 -38.05 -60.44
N THR A 1111 -23.66 -38.04 -60.73
CA THR A 1111 -24.70 -39.07 -60.51
C THR A 1111 -24.27 -40.52 -60.19
N VAL A 1112 -24.81 -41.13 -59.12
CA VAL A 1112 -25.38 -42.51 -59.08
C VAL A 1112 -26.37 -42.60 -57.88
N LYS A 1113 -27.67 -42.35 -58.08
CA LYS A 1113 -28.77 -43.34 -58.12
C LYS A 1113 -28.78 -44.44 -57.04
N GLU A 1114 -29.81 -44.38 -56.20
CA GLU A 1114 -30.41 -45.52 -55.51
C GLU A 1114 -30.72 -46.65 -56.50
N HIS A 1115 -30.41 -47.89 -56.11
CA HIS A 1115 -31.25 -49.04 -56.40
C HIS A 1115 -31.03 -50.13 -55.36
N GLU A 1116 -32.04 -50.33 -54.51
CA GLU A 1116 -32.34 -51.63 -53.95
C GLU A 1116 -32.52 -52.63 -55.10
N THR A 1117 -31.87 -53.80 -55.02
CA THR A 1117 -32.58 -55.08 -54.97
C THR A 1117 -31.62 -56.25 -54.76
N ARG A 1118 -31.90 -56.96 -53.67
CA ARG A 1118 -31.70 -58.40 -53.47
C ARG A 1118 -32.14 -59.17 -54.72
N VAL A 1119 -31.43 -60.22 -55.12
CA VAL A 1119 -32.00 -61.54 -55.49
C VAL A 1119 -30.85 -62.53 -55.77
N GLU A 1120 -31.15 -63.75 -55.34
CA GLU A 1120 -30.44 -65.03 -55.39
C GLU A 1120 -29.70 -65.35 -56.71
N GLU A 1121 -28.55 -66.03 -56.58
CA GLU A 1121 -28.02 -66.94 -57.61
C GLU A 1121 -29.02 -68.10 -57.82
N PRO A 1122 -29.27 -68.55 -59.08
CA PRO A 1122 -28.37 -69.56 -59.64
C PRO A 1122 -28.25 -69.64 -61.19
N LYS A 1123 -27.16 -70.34 -61.58
CA LYS A 1123 -26.75 -70.94 -62.87
C LYS A 1123 -25.82 -70.14 -63.80
#